data_AF-A0A814M6K0-F1
#
_entry.id   AF-A0A814M6K0-F1
#
_cell.length_a   1.000
_cell.length_b   1.000
_cell.length_c   1.000
_cell.angle_alpha   90.00
_cell.angle_beta   90.00
_cell.angle_gamma   90.00
#
_symmetry.space_group_name_H-M   'P 1'
#
loop_
_entity.id
_entity.type
_entity.pdbx_description
1 polymer ?
#
loop_
_entity_poly.entity_id
_entity_poly.type
_entity_poly.pdbx_seq_one_letter_code
_entity_poly.pdbx_strand_id
1 'polypeptide(L)'
;GSFNYCGNDSCSSAIFESSPSYVQTSEGTYITETLVQGYNRILYSPRSIKKGDILMIIDSNKILAVNDTNDFTIMGDYYINGAISRKLNKNWRFYVNLLIDVKFFISYFPISKRYTTLKNGTFGVYTIRARFSNTSLQLKRRFNITEYRSIDMFCSDTNKTINNTVNCAIIASTRSRNDTVLVENNQLNSFSGEPISYFGFKVPNNITEPVSFFKNGDFLLPLTEAKFDANLIGFEGYALGTGTYTTFIATLNSCGEKDTCLKSIINSEPNSPISNNQFLIEIPSVYGYNRFYLQTTRKILKGQMLVVRFTFPVAIDTTNDYLASDYQISGSELIKLNPKHNWRIYFNWIIEQEYYLNYFYFKKTFHLESRSLYGVFNVTASYLNSNTSVTQIVNITNNQAVDFKCQNSHGASKNTINCTAELISQSQFHEFIIDYGDCSNGSVTNKGELFDGFGVNIPDNINTTINPTNTGGIMYLLTNTEFLFDSKLIGFEFYLSVIGSFNLALNKMSNCGTGILAERCGIFLESFTSTNLITINNWFLNPTTMGRNFYWLDKPYNVKKGYILSLSLTSLGRISLDDKTDNHFQDYYFNGAMVTKIDANKKLKFLFKALTTNSYFYSHENIFSKTYDFDGTYDITLLDTKKKVFVTTSCK
;
A
#
# COMPACT_ATOMS: atom_id res chain seq x y z
N GLY A 1 -33.92 -22.15 -35.62
CA GLY A 1 -34.89 -21.20 -35.07
C GLY A 1 -34.94 -19.94 -35.92
N SER A 2 -36.02 -19.16 -35.83
CA SER A 2 -36.13 -17.87 -36.52
C SER A 2 -35.96 -16.70 -35.54
N PHE A 3 -35.20 -15.69 -35.95
CA PHE A 3 -34.82 -14.53 -35.14
C PHE A 3 -35.31 -13.24 -35.80
N ASN A 4 -36.54 -12.85 -35.50
CA ASN A 4 -37.14 -11.68 -36.17
C ASN A 4 -36.60 -10.33 -35.67
N TYR A 5 -35.78 -10.31 -34.61
CA TYR A 5 -35.30 -9.09 -33.97
C TYR A 5 -33.95 -8.58 -34.49
N CYS A 6 -33.22 -9.33 -35.33
CA CYS A 6 -31.92 -8.85 -35.82
C CYS A 6 -32.02 -7.81 -36.95
N GLY A 7 -33.21 -7.64 -37.55
CA GLY A 7 -33.51 -6.58 -38.52
C GLY A 7 -32.53 -6.54 -39.70
N ASN A 8 -31.81 -5.42 -39.84
CA ASN A 8 -30.82 -5.23 -40.90
C ASN A 8 -29.47 -5.91 -40.60
N ASP A 9 -29.21 -6.34 -39.37
CA ASP A 9 -28.00 -7.06 -38.96
C ASP A 9 -28.03 -8.55 -39.33
N SER A 10 -26.90 -9.23 -39.12
CA SER A 10 -26.86 -10.67 -38.89
C SER A 10 -27.42 -11.00 -37.52
N CYS A 11 -28.22 -12.06 -37.44
CA CYS A 11 -28.70 -12.59 -36.17
C CYS A 11 -27.57 -13.19 -35.32
N SER A 12 -26.43 -13.56 -35.94
CA SER A 12 -25.22 -13.92 -35.19
C SER A 12 -24.66 -12.75 -34.37
N SER A 13 -24.72 -11.52 -34.90
CA SER A 13 -24.33 -10.31 -34.16
C SER A 13 -25.25 -10.07 -32.97
N ALA A 14 -26.56 -10.23 -33.18
CA ALA A 14 -27.55 -10.04 -32.13
C ALA A 14 -27.37 -11.06 -30.98
N ILE A 15 -27.05 -12.31 -31.29
CA ILE A 15 -26.70 -13.33 -30.27
C ILE A 15 -25.39 -12.96 -29.55
N PHE A 16 -24.36 -12.53 -30.29
CA PHE A 16 -23.09 -12.10 -29.69
C PHE A 16 -23.28 -10.91 -28.74
N GLU A 17 -24.07 -9.91 -29.14
CA GLU A 17 -24.34 -8.70 -28.35
C GLU A 17 -25.27 -8.96 -27.16
N SER A 18 -26.17 -9.96 -27.24
CA SER A 18 -27.10 -10.30 -26.15
C SER A 18 -26.58 -11.37 -25.20
N SER A 19 -25.51 -12.10 -25.55
CA SER A 19 -24.90 -13.12 -24.69
C SER A 19 -24.46 -12.52 -23.33
N PRO A 20 -24.76 -13.18 -22.19
CA PRO A 20 -25.22 -14.56 -22.08
C PRO A 20 -26.73 -14.74 -22.22
N SER A 21 -27.53 -13.70 -22.39
CA SER A 21 -28.97 -13.85 -22.59
C SER A 21 -29.25 -14.44 -23.99
N TYR A 22 -30.29 -15.26 -24.06
CA TYR A 22 -30.79 -15.85 -25.29
C TYR A 22 -32.30 -15.77 -25.31
N VAL A 23 -32.84 -15.14 -26.36
CA VAL A 23 -34.28 -15.08 -26.61
C VAL A 23 -34.54 -15.67 -27.99
N GLN A 24 -35.25 -16.79 -28.02
CA GLN A 24 -35.76 -17.38 -29.25
C GLN A 24 -37.19 -16.91 -29.48
N THR A 25 -37.46 -16.32 -30.66
CA THR A 25 -38.79 -15.77 -30.97
C THR A 25 -39.76 -16.79 -31.55
N SER A 26 -39.26 -17.86 -32.17
CA SER A 26 -40.09 -18.98 -32.62
C SER A 26 -39.29 -20.26 -32.75
N GLU A 27 -39.95 -21.39 -32.49
CA GLU A 27 -39.43 -22.69 -32.83
C GLU A 27 -39.39 -22.86 -34.35
N GLY A 28 -38.25 -23.36 -34.84
CA GLY A 28 -38.09 -23.69 -36.25
C GLY A 28 -38.69 -25.05 -36.58
N THR A 29 -38.55 -25.50 -37.81
CA THR A 29 -38.81 -26.92 -38.10
C THR A 29 -37.67 -27.77 -37.57
N TYR A 30 -38.02 -28.86 -36.90
CA TYR A 30 -37.10 -29.90 -36.49
C TYR A 30 -36.95 -30.94 -37.60
N ILE A 31 -35.72 -31.42 -37.76
CA ILE A 31 -35.42 -32.59 -38.58
C ILE A 31 -34.52 -33.50 -37.78
N THR A 32 -34.86 -34.79 -37.72
CA THR A 32 -34.15 -35.79 -36.95
C THR A 32 -33.51 -36.78 -37.91
N GLU A 33 -32.20 -37.02 -37.73
CA GLU A 33 -31.44 -37.93 -38.58
C GLU A 33 -30.48 -38.80 -37.79
N THR A 34 -30.15 -39.94 -38.37
CA THR A 34 -29.08 -40.80 -37.87
C THR A 34 -27.79 -40.49 -38.62
N LEU A 35 -26.86 -39.81 -37.94
CA LEU A 35 -25.51 -39.57 -38.46
C LEU A 35 -24.63 -40.81 -38.31
N VAL A 36 -23.82 -41.07 -39.33
CA VAL A 36 -22.70 -42.05 -39.28
C VAL A 36 -21.38 -41.32 -38.99
N GLN A 37 -20.37 -42.03 -38.50
CA GLN A 37 -19.05 -41.44 -38.28
C GLN A 37 -18.44 -40.98 -39.62
N GLY A 38 -17.91 -39.75 -39.68
CA GLY A 38 -17.30 -39.17 -40.88
C GLY A 38 -18.16 -38.11 -41.57
N TYR A 39 -18.02 -37.97 -42.90
CA TYR A 39 -18.75 -36.98 -43.69
C TYR A 39 -20.19 -37.44 -43.95
N ASN A 40 -21.16 -36.61 -43.54
CA ASN A 40 -22.57 -36.85 -43.77
C ASN A 40 -23.10 -35.78 -44.73
N ARG A 41 -23.84 -36.20 -45.77
CA ARG A 41 -24.58 -35.31 -46.66
C ARG A 41 -26.05 -35.69 -46.60
N ILE A 42 -26.87 -34.78 -46.10
CA ILE A 42 -28.29 -35.02 -45.88
C ILE A 42 -29.11 -34.15 -46.82
N LEU A 43 -30.06 -34.74 -47.52
CA LEU A 43 -30.88 -34.08 -48.53
C LEU A 43 -32.35 -34.14 -48.12
N TYR A 44 -33.03 -32.99 -48.23
CA TYR A 44 -34.46 -32.85 -47.94
C TYR A 44 -35.15 -32.13 -49.08
N SER A 45 -36.48 -32.20 -49.08
CA SER A 45 -37.31 -31.29 -49.87
C SER A 45 -36.89 -29.83 -49.58
N PRO A 46 -36.62 -29.01 -50.61
CA PRO A 46 -36.19 -27.63 -50.44
C PRO A 46 -37.13 -26.86 -49.52
N ARG A 47 -36.55 -26.10 -48.60
CA ARG A 47 -37.30 -25.24 -47.67
C ARG A 47 -36.87 -23.80 -47.87
N SER A 48 -37.86 -22.90 -47.94
CA SER A 48 -37.59 -21.47 -47.96
C SER A 48 -37.12 -21.05 -46.58
N ILE A 49 -35.85 -20.64 -46.50
CA ILE A 49 -35.26 -20.00 -45.32
C ILE A 49 -35.29 -18.48 -45.51
N LYS A 50 -35.56 -17.74 -44.44
CA LYS A 50 -35.54 -16.28 -44.45
C LYS A 50 -34.25 -15.77 -43.84
N LYS A 51 -33.92 -14.52 -44.15
CA LYS A 51 -32.85 -13.82 -43.43
C LYS A 51 -33.13 -13.86 -41.93
N GLY A 52 -32.16 -14.33 -41.16
CA GLY A 52 -32.24 -14.42 -39.71
C GLY A 52 -32.60 -15.80 -39.18
N ASP A 53 -32.89 -16.78 -40.04
CA ASP A 53 -32.97 -18.17 -39.61
C ASP A 53 -31.57 -18.70 -39.30
N ILE A 54 -31.41 -19.34 -38.14
CA ILE A 54 -30.16 -19.95 -37.70
C ILE A 54 -30.39 -21.46 -37.49
N LEU A 55 -29.49 -22.27 -38.03
CA LEU A 55 -29.45 -23.71 -37.76
C LEU A 55 -29.15 -23.94 -36.28
N MET A 56 -30.05 -24.65 -35.61
CA MET A 56 -29.85 -25.09 -34.24
C MET A 56 -29.69 -26.59 -34.25
N ILE A 57 -28.65 -27.07 -33.59
CA ILE A 57 -28.38 -28.48 -33.43
C ILE A 57 -28.83 -28.87 -32.01
N ILE A 58 -29.75 -29.82 -31.94
CA ILE A 58 -30.18 -30.41 -30.67
C ILE A 58 -29.55 -31.79 -30.62
N ASP A 59 -28.46 -31.89 -29.85
CA ASP A 59 -27.77 -33.15 -29.65
C ASP A 59 -28.01 -33.62 -28.22
N SER A 60 -28.40 -34.89 -28.08
CA SER A 60 -28.59 -35.52 -26.78
C SER A 60 -27.38 -36.30 -26.30
N ASN A 61 -26.45 -36.76 -27.17
CA ASN A 61 -25.38 -37.69 -26.78
C ASN A 61 -24.19 -37.88 -27.77
N LYS A 62 -24.06 -37.11 -28.86
CA LYS A 62 -22.98 -37.27 -29.85
C LYS A 62 -22.03 -36.06 -29.87
N ILE A 63 -20.82 -36.27 -30.38
CA ILE A 63 -19.80 -35.23 -30.53
C ILE A 63 -19.73 -34.87 -32.02
N LEU A 64 -20.10 -33.64 -32.38
CA LEU A 64 -19.84 -33.09 -33.70
C LEU A 64 -18.41 -32.58 -33.80
N ALA A 65 -17.80 -32.76 -34.96
CA ALA A 65 -16.48 -32.20 -35.24
C ALA A 65 -16.54 -30.66 -35.20
N VAL A 66 -15.58 -30.04 -34.53
CA VAL A 66 -15.44 -28.59 -34.45
C VAL A 66 -14.20 -28.14 -35.21
N ASN A 67 -14.30 -27.05 -35.94
CA ASN A 67 -13.16 -26.29 -36.40
C ASN A 67 -12.65 -25.43 -35.24
N ASP A 68 -11.50 -25.81 -34.69
CA ASP A 68 -10.79 -25.05 -33.67
C ASP A 68 -9.69 -24.14 -34.26
N THR A 69 -9.41 -24.28 -35.56
CA THR A 69 -8.49 -23.42 -36.28
C THR A 69 -9.18 -22.07 -36.52
N ASN A 70 -8.49 -21.00 -36.16
CA ASN A 70 -9.00 -19.63 -36.09
C ASN A 70 -9.18 -19.01 -37.49
N ASP A 71 -9.72 -19.78 -38.44
CA ASP A 71 -9.89 -19.46 -39.85
C ASP A 71 -10.84 -18.29 -39.99
N PHE A 72 -10.33 -17.07 -40.21
CA PHE A 72 -10.95 -15.82 -40.71
C PHE A 72 -12.43 -15.51 -40.35
N THR A 73 -13.04 -16.24 -39.42
CA THR A 73 -14.45 -16.23 -39.11
C THR A 73 -14.64 -15.28 -37.94
N ILE A 74 -15.45 -14.25 -38.20
CA ILE A 74 -15.66 -13.14 -37.27
C ILE A 74 -16.42 -13.61 -36.01
N MET A 75 -17.14 -14.74 -36.09
CA MET A 75 -17.99 -15.27 -35.02
C MET A 75 -17.91 -16.80 -34.95
N GLY A 76 -17.83 -17.32 -33.72
CA GLY A 76 -17.99 -18.76 -33.42
C GLY A 76 -19.45 -19.14 -33.15
N ASP A 77 -19.69 -20.43 -33.02
CA ASP A 77 -21.00 -21.00 -32.68
C ASP A 77 -21.27 -20.90 -31.17
N TYR A 78 -22.54 -21.06 -30.78
CA TYR A 78 -23.01 -20.89 -29.41
C TYR A 78 -23.66 -22.16 -28.88
N TYR A 79 -23.32 -22.51 -27.65
CA TYR A 79 -24.09 -23.43 -26.82
C TYR A 79 -25.27 -22.67 -26.22
N ILE A 80 -26.48 -23.23 -26.32
CA ILE A 80 -27.70 -22.64 -25.78
C ILE A 80 -28.27 -23.61 -24.75
N ASN A 81 -28.53 -23.12 -23.54
CA ASN A 81 -29.21 -23.86 -22.48
C ASN A 81 -30.31 -22.97 -21.88
N GLY A 82 -31.56 -23.25 -22.25
CA GLY A 82 -32.70 -22.42 -21.90
C GLY A 82 -32.53 -20.99 -22.41
N ALA A 83 -32.60 -20.01 -21.51
CA ALA A 83 -32.43 -18.58 -21.82
C ALA A 83 -30.96 -18.11 -21.81
N ILE A 84 -30.01 -19.04 -21.71
CA ILE A 84 -28.58 -18.73 -21.66
C ILE A 84 -27.91 -19.14 -22.97
N SER A 85 -27.21 -18.22 -23.62
CA SER A 85 -26.26 -18.49 -24.69
C SER A 85 -24.83 -18.38 -24.17
N ARG A 86 -23.96 -19.28 -24.62
CA ARG A 86 -22.53 -19.26 -24.33
C ARG A 86 -21.77 -19.50 -25.61
N LYS A 87 -20.86 -18.60 -25.94
CA LYS A 87 -19.94 -18.80 -27.06
C LYS A 87 -19.10 -20.05 -26.81
N LEU A 88 -18.99 -20.94 -27.81
CA LEU A 88 -18.01 -22.02 -27.76
C LEU A 88 -16.60 -21.42 -27.72
N ASN A 89 -15.62 -22.18 -27.23
CA ASN A 89 -14.22 -21.73 -27.04
C ASN A 89 -13.64 -21.08 -28.32
N LYS A 90 -12.55 -20.28 -28.24
CA LYS A 90 -11.90 -19.51 -29.35
C LYS A 90 -12.59 -19.57 -30.74
N ASN A 91 -13.72 -18.88 -30.92
CA ASN A 91 -14.48 -18.82 -32.19
C ASN A 91 -14.77 -20.19 -32.84
N TRP A 92 -14.85 -21.27 -32.06
CA TRP A 92 -15.10 -22.62 -32.56
C TRP A 92 -16.40 -22.68 -33.36
N ARG A 93 -16.37 -23.44 -34.44
CA ARG A 93 -17.55 -23.68 -35.29
C ARG A 93 -17.74 -25.17 -35.49
N PHE A 94 -18.98 -25.65 -35.48
CA PHE A 94 -19.26 -27.00 -35.91
C PHE A 94 -19.00 -27.13 -37.41
N TYR A 95 -18.43 -28.26 -37.84
CA TYR A 95 -18.30 -28.60 -39.27
C TYR A 95 -19.66 -29.01 -39.86
N VAL A 96 -20.59 -28.06 -39.91
CA VAL A 96 -21.95 -28.23 -40.43
C VAL A 96 -22.27 -27.08 -41.36
N ASN A 97 -22.67 -27.40 -42.60
CA ASN A 97 -23.06 -26.43 -43.60
C ASN A 97 -24.48 -26.73 -44.10
N LEU A 98 -25.28 -25.68 -44.27
CA LEU A 98 -26.57 -25.78 -44.94
C LEU A 98 -26.37 -25.86 -46.45
N LEU A 99 -26.99 -26.84 -47.10
CA LEU A 99 -27.07 -26.90 -48.55
C LEU A 99 -28.13 -25.91 -49.01
N ILE A 100 -27.75 -24.98 -49.89
CA ILE A 100 -28.66 -23.98 -50.47
C ILE A 100 -28.67 -24.07 -51.99
N ASP A 101 -29.78 -23.64 -52.59
CA ASP A 101 -30.04 -23.67 -54.03
C ASP A 101 -29.41 -22.50 -54.78
N VAL A 102 -29.07 -21.41 -54.09
CA VAL A 102 -28.43 -20.22 -54.66
C VAL A 102 -26.94 -20.19 -54.33
N LYS A 103 -26.09 -19.93 -55.33
CA LYS A 103 -24.65 -19.67 -55.10
C LYS A 103 -24.43 -18.19 -54.80
N PHE A 104 -23.60 -17.90 -53.81
CA PHE A 104 -23.24 -16.54 -53.42
C PHE A 104 -21.73 -16.42 -53.25
N PHE A 105 -21.20 -15.23 -53.52
CA PHE A 105 -19.81 -14.90 -53.24
C PHE A 105 -19.70 -14.40 -51.80
N ILE A 106 -18.75 -14.94 -51.05
CA ILE A 106 -18.39 -14.47 -49.71
C ILE A 106 -17.00 -13.87 -49.80
N SER A 107 -16.81 -12.69 -49.24
CA SER A 107 -15.49 -12.08 -49.08
C SER A 107 -15.43 -11.41 -47.71
N TYR A 108 -14.28 -11.56 -47.06
CA TYR A 108 -14.02 -10.99 -45.74
C TYR A 108 -13.10 -9.79 -45.90
N PHE A 109 -13.54 -8.64 -45.39
CA PHE A 109 -12.77 -7.40 -45.43
C PHE A 109 -12.45 -6.96 -44.00
N PRO A 110 -11.23 -7.24 -43.49
CA PRO A 110 -10.83 -6.73 -42.18
C PRO A 110 -10.71 -5.20 -42.25
N ILE A 111 -11.49 -4.51 -41.43
CA ILE A 111 -11.45 -3.04 -41.34
C ILE A 111 -10.89 -2.68 -39.96
N SER A 112 -9.79 -1.94 -39.94
CA SER A 112 -9.27 -1.31 -38.73
C SER A 112 -9.23 0.20 -38.93
N LYS A 113 -9.72 0.95 -37.94
CA LYS A 113 -9.69 2.41 -37.93
C LYS A 113 -9.20 2.90 -36.58
N ARG A 114 -8.09 3.64 -36.58
CA ARG A 114 -7.57 4.33 -35.40
C ARG A 114 -8.26 5.69 -35.26
N TYR A 115 -8.67 6.02 -34.04
CA TYR A 115 -9.26 7.31 -33.69
C TYR A 115 -8.27 8.04 -32.79
N THR A 116 -7.70 9.15 -33.27
CA THR A 116 -6.63 9.89 -32.58
C THR A 116 -7.15 10.97 -31.65
N THR A 117 -8.41 11.37 -31.80
CA THR A 117 -9.02 12.43 -30.99
C THR A 117 -10.49 12.10 -30.76
N LEU A 118 -10.89 12.01 -29.49
CA LEU A 118 -12.28 11.86 -29.10
C LEU A 118 -12.95 13.22 -29.00
N LYS A 119 -14.17 13.35 -29.52
CA LYS A 119 -14.89 14.63 -29.55
C LYS A 119 -15.14 15.21 -28.14
N ASN A 120 -15.29 14.36 -27.13
CA ASN A 120 -15.59 14.78 -25.75
C ASN A 120 -14.42 14.47 -24.78
N GLY A 121 -13.21 14.22 -25.29
CA GLY A 121 -12.03 13.88 -24.49
C GLY A 121 -12.05 12.52 -23.76
N THR A 122 -13.23 11.93 -23.52
CA THR A 122 -13.39 10.66 -22.79
C THR A 122 -14.16 9.61 -23.58
N PHE A 123 -15.07 10.02 -24.47
CA PHE A 123 -15.77 9.11 -25.37
C PHE A 123 -16.19 9.77 -26.68
N GLY A 124 -16.50 8.95 -27.67
CA GLY A 124 -17.07 9.37 -28.95
C GLY A 124 -17.89 8.26 -29.59
N VAL A 125 -19.07 8.61 -30.11
CA VAL A 125 -19.89 7.68 -30.90
C VAL A 125 -19.55 7.84 -32.38
N TYR A 126 -18.98 6.79 -32.97
CA TYR A 126 -18.56 6.77 -34.36
C TYR A 126 -19.46 5.85 -35.18
N THR A 127 -19.70 6.18 -36.44
CA THR A 127 -20.49 5.35 -37.34
C THR A 127 -19.62 4.82 -38.47
N ILE A 128 -19.49 3.50 -38.60
CA ILE A 128 -18.95 2.86 -39.80
C ILE A 128 -20.12 2.61 -40.76
N ARG A 129 -19.91 2.96 -42.03
CA ARG A 129 -20.87 2.73 -43.10
C ARG A 129 -20.22 1.86 -44.16
N ALA A 130 -20.77 0.68 -44.40
CA ALA A 130 -20.42 -0.17 -45.54
C ALA A 130 -21.58 -0.12 -46.54
N ARG A 131 -21.29 0.07 -47.82
CA ARG A 131 -22.29 0.11 -48.88
C ARG A 131 -21.73 -0.57 -50.13
N PHE A 132 -22.60 -1.22 -50.90
CA PHE A 132 -22.24 -1.57 -52.27
C PHE A 132 -22.24 -0.27 -53.09
N SER A 133 -21.29 -0.14 -54.02
CA SER A 133 -21.16 1.08 -54.84
C SER A 133 -22.42 1.34 -55.68
N ASN A 134 -23.09 0.28 -56.12
CA ASN A 134 -24.16 0.33 -57.10
C ASN A 134 -25.54 0.03 -56.50
N THR A 135 -25.69 0.04 -55.17
CA THR A 135 -26.99 -0.19 -54.53
C THR A 135 -27.24 0.80 -53.40
N SER A 136 -28.51 0.96 -53.01
CA SER A 136 -28.89 1.72 -51.81
C SER A 136 -28.65 0.94 -50.51
N LEU A 137 -28.24 -0.34 -50.61
CA LEU A 137 -28.02 -1.19 -49.45
C LEU A 137 -26.77 -0.71 -48.70
N GLN A 138 -26.99 -0.28 -47.47
CA GLN A 138 -25.93 0.15 -46.57
C GLN A 138 -26.10 -0.49 -45.19
N LEU A 139 -24.98 -0.93 -44.64
CA LEU A 139 -24.87 -1.29 -43.24
C LEU A 139 -24.30 -0.11 -42.48
N LYS A 140 -25.00 0.35 -41.44
CA LYS A 140 -24.52 1.38 -40.51
C LYS A 140 -24.30 0.73 -39.15
N ARG A 141 -23.08 0.82 -38.63
CA ARG A 141 -22.73 0.38 -37.28
C ARG A 141 -22.27 1.56 -36.47
N ARG A 142 -22.85 1.75 -35.29
CA ARG A 142 -22.40 2.75 -34.33
C ARG A 142 -21.54 2.06 -33.27
N PHE A 143 -20.40 2.65 -32.96
CA PHE A 143 -19.48 2.18 -31.93
C PHE A 143 -19.24 3.32 -30.96
N ASN A 144 -19.32 3.03 -29.67
CA ASN A 144 -18.84 3.94 -28.64
C ASN A 144 -17.35 3.65 -28.41
N ILE A 145 -16.51 4.66 -28.61
CA ILE A 145 -15.08 4.57 -28.38
C ILE A 145 -14.78 5.42 -27.17
N THR A 146 -14.34 4.75 -26.11
CA THR A 146 -14.01 5.36 -24.83
C THR A 146 -12.49 5.37 -24.64
N GLU A 147 -11.97 6.50 -24.17
CA GLU A 147 -10.61 6.62 -23.67
C GLU A 147 -10.67 6.50 -22.15
N TYR A 148 -10.27 5.32 -21.66
CA TYR A 148 -10.12 5.12 -20.22
C TYR A 148 -8.74 5.60 -19.81
N ARG A 149 -8.72 6.72 -19.10
CA ARG A 149 -7.55 7.23 -18.38
C ARG A 149 -7.88 7.22 -16.90
N SER A 150 -6.99 6.66 -16.11
CA SER A 150 -6.97 6.85 -14.66
C SER A 150 -5.59 7.33 -14.28
N ILE A 151 -5.54 8.23 -13.31
CA ILE A 151 -4.29 8.69 -12.70
C ILE A 151 -4.55 8.84 -11.22
N ASP A 152 -3.60 8.37 -10.43
CA ASP A 152 -3.61 8.57 -9.00
C ASP A 152 -2.19 8.79 -8.50
N MET A 153 -2.06 9.47 -7.37
CA MET A 153 -0.77 9.85 -6.80
C MET A 153 -0.75 9.50 -5.32
N PHE A 154 0.33 8.82 -4.93
CA PHE A 154 0.63 8.43 -3.57
C PHE A 154 1.92 9.09 -3.18
N CYS A 155 1.93 9.79 -2.06
CA CYS A 155 3.16 10.32 -1.49
C CYS A 155 3.33 9.66 -0.13
N SER A 156 4.42 8.90 0.05
CA SER A 156 4.76 8.35 1.35
C SER A 156 5.27 9.47 2.25
N ASP A 157 5.12 9.29 3.55
CA ASP A 157 5.82 10.13 4.54
C ASP A 157 5.47 11.62 4.48
N THR A 158 4.26 11.97 4.03
CA THR A 158 3.86 13.39 3.86
C THR A 158 4.05 14.20 5.13
N ASN A 159 3.79 13.63 6.32
CA ASN A 159 3.99 14.26 7.64
C ASN A 159 5.31 13.85 8.35
N LYS A 160 6.22 13.18 7.64
CA LYS A 160 7.38 12.45 8.20
C LYS A 160 8.62 12.63 7.35
N THR A 161 8.73 13.78 6.70
CA THR A 161 9.72 14.01 5.67
C THR A 161 11.11 14.06 6.25
N ILE A 162 12.06 13.39 5.59
CA ILE A 162 13.48 13.55 5.84
C ILE A 162 14.03 14.53 4.82
N ASN A 163 14.78 15.54 5.27
CA ASN A 163 15.34 16.61 4.44
C ASN A 163 14.27 17.33 3.59
N ASN A 164 13.05 17.48 4.11
CA ASN A 164 11.90 18.03 3.38
C ASN A 164 11.63 17.32 2.04
N THR A 165 12.08 16.07 1.89
CA THR A 165 11.88 15.26 0.70
C THR A 165 10.72 14.29 0.92
N VAL A 166 9.89 14.18 -0.10
CA VAL A 166 8.76 13.24 -0.16
C VAL A 166 8.98 12.31 -1.33
N ASN A 167 8.83 11.01 -1.08
CA ASN A 167 8.80 10.02 -2.14
C ASN A 167 7.36 9.88 -2.62
N CYS A 168 7.13 10.12 -3.90
CA CYS A 168 5.82 9.99 -4.49
C CYS A 168 5.85 8.95 -5.61
N ALA A 169 4.69 8.39 -5.89
CA ALA A 169 4.45 7.47 -6.97
C ALA A 169 3.12 7.78 -7.63
N ILE A 170 3.11 7.79 -8.96
CA ILE A 170 1.91 7.92 -9.75
C ILE A 170 1.54 6.55 -10.31
N ILE A 171 0.30 6.15 -10.09
CA ILE A 171 -0.30 5.01 -10.80
C ILE A 171 -1.13 5.60 -11.93
N ALA A 172 -0.71 5.34 -13.16
CA ALA A 172 -1.44 5.81 -14.33
C ALA A 172 -1.85 4.62 -15.19
N SER A 173 -3.09 4.63 -15.66
CA SER A 173 -3.62 3.61 -16.58
C SER A 173 -4.26 4.25 -17.80
N THR A 174 -3.95 3.76 -18.99
CA THR A 174 -4.49 4.27 -20.27
C THR A 174 -4.69 3.15 -21.29
N ARG A 175 -5.52 3.36 -22.31
CA ARG A 175 -5.56 2.49 -23.50
C ARG A 175 -4.53 2.85 -24.57
N SER A 176 -3.89 4.01 -24.48
CA SER A 176 -2.96 4.51 -25.48
C SER A 176 -1.54 4.51 -24.95
N ARG A 177 -0.65 3.71 -25.55
CA ARG A 177 0.79 3.73 -25.25
C ARG A 177 1.43 5.10 -25.44
N ASN A 178 0.86 5.93 -26.32
CA ASN A 178 1.38 7.26 -26.66
C ASN A 178 1.01 8.34 -25.64
N ASP A 179 0.19 8.03 -24.63
CA ASP A 179 -0.10 8.99 -23.57
C ASP A 179 1.17 9.26 -22.75
N THR A 180 1.24 10.47 -22.20
CA THR A 180 2.34 10.92 -21.35
C THR A 180 1.77 11.54 -20.09
N VAL A 181 2.43 11.27 -18.97
CA VAL A 181 2.11 11.88 -17.68
C VAL A 181 3.15 12.96 -17.39
N LEU A 182 2.65 14.14 -17.04
CA LEU A 182 3.40 15.27 -16.53
C LEU A 182 3.33 15.31 -15.02
N VAL A 183 4.46 15.61 -14.37
CA VAL A 183 4.52 15.98 -12.95
C VAL A 183 5.02 17.42 -12.85
N GLU A 184 4.21 18.30 -12.25
CA GLU A 184 4.52 19.73 -12.07
C GLU A 184 5.06 20.42 -13.35
N ASN A 185 4.51 20.05 -14.51
CA ASN A 185 4.88 20.55 -15.84
C ASN A 185 6.30 20.22 -16.34
N ASN A 186 7.14 19.51 -15.58
CA ASN A 186 8.58 19.38 -15.91
C ASN A 186 9.03 17.95 -16.23
N GLN A 187 8.40 16.92 -15.65
CA GLN A 187 8.82 15.54 -15.88
C GLN A 187 7.82 14.80 -16.79
N LEU A 188 8.26 14.48 -18.01
CA LEU A 188 7.54 13.64 -18.97
C LEU A 188 7.85 12.17 -18.69
N ASN A 189 6.84 11.40 -18.32
CA ASN A 189 6.96 9.95 -18.26
C ASN A 189 6.01 9.29 -19.27
N SER A 190 6.56 8.49 -20.18
CA SER A 190 5.81 7.72 -21.17
C SER A 190 5.49 6.31 -20.67
N PHE A 191 4.41 5.72 -21.17
CA PHE A 191 4.08 4.33 -20.87
C PHE A 191 5.09 3.37 -21.53
N SER A 192 5.68 2.52 -20.70
CA SER A 192 6.71 1.56 -21.06
C SER A 192 6.28 0.18 -20.56
N GLY A 193 5.72 -0.63 -21.43
CA GLY A 193 5.24 -1.96 -21.08
C GLY A 193 4.30 -2.51 -22.13
N GLU A 194 4.02 -3.81 -22.02
CA GLU A 194 2.96 -4.46 -22.78
C GLU A 194 1.61 -4.15 -22.14
N PRO A 195 0.53 -4.10 -22.94
CA PRO A 195 -0.80 -3.99 -22.37
C PRO A 195 -1.12 -5.21 -21.49
N ILE A 196 -1.88 -4.97 -20.43
CA ILE A 196 -2.35 -5.99 -19.47
C ILE A 196 -3.86 -6.08 -19.50
N SER A 197 -4.39 -7.25 -19.11
CA SER A 197 -5.82 -7.56 -19.06
C SER A 197 -6.23 -8.08 -17.68
N TYR A 198 -5.65 -7.51 -16.63
CA TYR A 198 -5.97 -7.80 -15.23
C TYR A 198 -5.89 -6.52 -14.40
N PHE A 199 -6.58 -6.48 -13.27
CA PHE A 199 -6.31 -5.48 -12.22
C PHE A 199 -5.54 -6.16 -11.08
N GLY A 200 -4.51 -5.49 -10.56
CA GLY A 200 -3.58 -6.06 -9.60
C GLY A 200 -2.14 -6.02 -10.12
N PHE A 201 -1.36 -7.07 -9.89
CA PHE A 201 0.04 -7.14 -10.28
C PHE A 201 0.35 -8.50 -10.91
N LYS A 202 1.32 -8.55 -11.83
CA LYS A 202 1.60 -9.75 -12.62
C LYS A 202 1.81 -10.97 -11.72
N VAL A 203 0.95 -11.98 -11.85
CA VAL A 203 1.17 -13.29 -11.22
C VAL A 203 2.16 -14.08 -12.08
N PRO A 204 3.35 -14.44 -11.59
CA PRO A 204 4.29 -15.24 -12.35
C PRO A 204 3.75 -16.65 -12.58
N ASN A 205 3.89 -17.17 -13.80
CA ASN A 205 3.52 -18.57 -14.10
C ASN A 205 4.37 -19.59 -13.31
N ASN A 206 5.57 -19.18 -12.89
CA ASN A 206 6.47 -19.98 -12.08
C ASN A 206 7.20 -19.07 -11.08
N ILE A 207 7.34 -19.54 -9.84
CA ILE A 207 8.06 -18.87 -8.76
C ILE A 207 9.12 -19.86 -8.27
N THR A 208 10.40 -19.52 -8.41
CA THR A 208 11.50 -20.44 -8.07
C THR A 208 11.50 -20.81 -6.59
N GLU A 209 11.18 -19.84 -5.72
CA GLU A 209 11.17 -20.00 -4.27
C GLU A 209 9.93 -19.29 -3.69
N PRO A 210 8.74 -19.90 -3.76
CA PRO A 210 7.53 -19.24 -3.29
C PRO A 210 7.53 -19.12 -1.76
N VAL A 211 7.30 -17.91 -1.27
CA VAL A 211 7.09 -17.68 0.16
C VAL A 211 5.67 -18.11 0.52
N SER A 212 5.57 -19.08 1.42
CA SER A 212 4.29 -19.62 1.87
C SER A 212 3.62 -18.74 2.90
N PHE A 213 2.36 -18.40 2.65
CA PHE A 213 1.50 -17.67 3.58
C PHE A 213 0.23 -18.47 3.84
N PHE A 214 -0.06 -18.71 5.12
CA PHE A 214 -1.29 -19.36 5.53
C PHE A 214 -1.87 -18.68 6.77
N LYS A 215 -3.02 -18.03 6.60
CA LYS A 215 -3.80 -17.43 7.66
C LYS A 215 -5.27 -17.50 7.27
N ASN A 216 -6.12 -17.98 8.18
CA ASN A 216 -7.56 -18.03 7.94
C ASN A 216 -8.15 -16.62 8.03
N GLY A 217 -9.03 -16.26 7.09
CA GLY A 217 -9.73 -14.98 7.10
C GLY A 217 -10.04 -14.46 5.70
N ASP A 218 -10.62 -13.26 5.65
CA ASP A 218 -10.83 -12.51 4.42
C ASP A 218 -9.67 -11.55 4.20
N PHE A 219 -9.20 -11.43 2.97
CA PHE A 219 -8.09 -10.56 2.60
C PHE A 219 -8.52 -9.60 1.50
N LEU A 220 -8.52 -8.30 1.83
CA LEU A 220 -8.71 -7.23 0.86
C LEU A 220 -7.41 -7.03 0.08
N LEU A 221 -7.51 -6.96 -1.24
CA LEU A 221 -6.36 -6.80 -2.15
C LEU A 221 -6.42 -5.42 -2.83
N PRO A 222 -5.91 -4.33 -2.23
CA PRO A 222 -6.23 -2.97 -2.69
C PRO A 222 -5.73 -2.62 -4.11
N LEU A 223 -4.68 -3.29 -4.58
CA LEU A 223 -4.12 -3.01 -5.92
C LEU A 223 -4.92 -3.64 -7.03
N THR A 224 -5.81 -4.55 -6.67
CA THR A 224 -6.80 -5.10 -7.56
C THR A 224 -7.90 -4.06 -7.85
N GLU A 225 -7.95 -2.91 -7.16
CA GLU A 225 -8.94 -1.86 -7.43
C GLU A 225 -9.12 -1.55 -8.93
N ALA A 226 -10.37 -1.68 -9.40
CA ALA A 226 -10.75 -1.38 -10.78
C ALA A 226 -10.53 0.10 -11.10
N LYS A 227 -9.63 0.39 -12.03
CA LYS A 227 -9.25 1.77 -12.41
C LYS A 227 -10.30 2.46 -13.29
N PHE A 228 -11.13 1.67 -13.94
CA PHE A 228 -12.26 2.06 -14.78
C PHE A 228 -13.27 0.92 -14.82
N ASP A 229 -14.49 1.20 -15.30
CA ASP A 229 -15.50 0.17 -15.54
C ASP A 229 -14.99 -0.86 -16.55
N ALA A 230 -15.07 -2.16 -16.20
CA ALA A 230 -14.58 -3.25 -17.03
C ALA A 230 -15.49 -4.48 -16.97
N ASN A 231 -15.28 -5.41 -17.90
CA ASN A 231 -15.92 -6.72 -17.86
C ASN A 231 -14.95 -7.74 -17.25
N LEU A 232 -15.27 -8.22 -16.05
CA LEU A 232 -14.62 -9.33 -15.40
C LEU A 232 -14.93 -10.64 -16.14
N ILE A 233 -13.89 -11.35 -16.54
CA ILE A 233 -13.99 -12.63 -17.27
C ILE A 233 -13.37 -13.79 -16.52
N GLY A 234 -12.63 -13.55 -15.44
CA GLY A 234 -11.95 -14.61 -14.71
C GLY A 234 -11.07 -14.11 -13.56
N PHE A 235 -10.27 -15.03 -13.01
CA PHE A 235 -9.28 -14.79 -11.98
C PHE A 235 -8.00 -15.59 -12.27
N GLU A 236 -6.89 -15.12 -11.75
CA GLU A 236 -5.61 -15.84 -11.74
C GLU A 236 -4.98 -15.75 -10.36
N GLY A 237 -4.23 -16.77 -9.96
CA GLY A 237 -3.50 -16.75 -8.69
C GLY A 237 -2.52 -17.90 -8.53
N TYR A 238 -1.68 -17.85 -7.49
CA TYR A 238 -0.65 -18.85 -7.24
C TYR A 238 -0.85 -19.54 -5.88
N ALA A 239 -1.12 -20.83 -5.92
CA ALA A 239 -1.43 -21.65 -4.75
C ALA A 239 -0.26 -22.56 -4.36
N LEU A 240 -0.09 -22.83 -3.07
CA LEU A 240 0.90 -23.77 -2.55
C LEU A 240 0.25 -25.02 -1.93
N GLY A 241 -1.04 -25.21 -2.18
CA GLY A 241 -1.81 -26.38 -1.79
C GLY A 241 -3.05 -26.52 -2.66
N THR A 242 -3.79 -27.61 -2.46
CA THR A 242 -5.11 -27.80 -3.06
C THR A 242 -6.19 -27.25 -2.14
N GLY A 243 -7.24 -26.64 -2.72
CA GLY A 243 -8.36 -26.10 -1.94
C GLY A 243 -9.26 -25.20 -2.78
N THR A 244 -9.96 -24.28 -2.13
CA THR A 244 -10.89 -23.37 -2.80
C THR A 244 -10.62 -21.93 -2.42
N TYR A 245 -10.44 -21.06 -3.41
CA TYR A 245 -10.51 -19.62 -3.20
C TYR A 245 -11.98 -19.22 -3.17
N THR A 246 -12.39 -18.51 -2.12
CA THR A 246 -13.70 -17.85 -2.06
C THR A 246 -13.48 -16.36 -2.29
N THR A 247 -13.98 -15.83 -3.40
CA THR A 247 -13.77 -14.42 -3.78
C THR A 247 -15.06 -13.64 -3.71
N PHE A 248 -14.98 -12.37 -3.31
CA PHE A 248 -16.05 -11.41 -3.47
C PHE A 248 -15.58 -10.00 -3.81
N ILE A 249 -16.49 -9.19 -4.34
CA ILE A 249 -16.21 -7.82 -4.78
C ILE A 249 -16.59 -6.86 -3.65
N ALA A 250 -15.60 -6.18 -3.11
CA ALA A 250 -15.80 -5.14 -2.12
C ALA A 250 -16.03 -3.79 -2.80
N THR A 251 -17.01 -3.05 -2.29
CA THR A 251 -17.18 -1.61 -2.53
C THR A 251 -16.98 -0.89 -1.21
N LEU A 252 -16.24 0.21 -1.22
CA LEU A 252 -16.05 1.06 -0.06
C LEU A 252 -16.91 2.31 -0.18
N ASN A 253 -17.54 2.72 0.93
CA ASN A 253 -18.41 3.90 0.92
C ASN A 253 -17.66 5.23 0.82
N SER A 254 -16.37 5.26 1.15
CA SER A 254 -15.58 6.49 1.29
C SER A 254 -14.80 6.89 0.04
N CYS A 255 -14.82 6.10 -1.03
CA CYS A 255 -13.92 6.26 -2.19
C CYS A 255 -14.52 5.65 -3.47
N GLY A 256 -13.81 5.77 -4.59
CA GLY A 256 -14.14 5.16 -5.88
C GLY A 256 -14.61 6.17 -6.94
N GLU A 257 -15.28 7.24 -6.53
CA GLU A 257 -15.69 8.32 -7.45
C GLU A 257 -14.55 9.33 -7.69
N LYS A 258 -14.15 10.06 -6.64
CA LYS A 258 -13.13 11.13 -6.70
C LYS A 258 -11.74 10.62 -6.37
N ASP A 259 -11.56 10.08 -5.17
CA ASP A 259 -10.31 9.46 -4.72
C ASP A 259 -10.35 7.94 -4.95
N THR A 260 -9.18 7.35 -5.18
CA THR A 260 -9.07 5.90 -5.21
C THR A 260 -9.27 5.30 -3.83
N CYS A 261 -9.78 4.09 -3.82
CA CYS A 261 -9.92 3.31 -2.60
C CYS A 261 -8.58 2.83 -2.07
N LEU A 262 -7.59 2.62 -2.93
CA LEU A 262 -6.22 2.38 -2.52
C LEU A 262 -5.69 3.52 -1.63
N LYS A 263 -5.89 4.77 -2.06
CA LYS A 263 -5.47 5.96 -1.31
C LYS A 263 -6.22 6.10 0.01
N SER A 264 -7.54 5.85 -0.02
CA SER A 264 -8.36 5.85 1.19
C SER A 264 -7.79 4.87 2.22
N ILE A 265 -7.57 3.59 1.84
CA ILE A 265 -7.07 2.54 2.74
C ILE A 265 -5.70 2.89 3.34
N ILE A 266 -4.78 3.42 2.52
CA ILE A 266 -3.44 3.81 2.98
C ILE A 266 -3.52 4.93 4.02
N ASN A 267 -4.48 5.86 3.89
CA ASN A 267 -4.60 7.04 4.74
C ASN A 267 -5.52 6.83 5.95
N SER A 268 -6.56 6.00 5.81
CA SER A 268 -7.54 5.71 6.84
C SER A 268 -7.05 4.55 7.73
N GLU A 269 -6.35 4.87 8.81
CA GLU A 269 -6.05 3.89 9.87
C GLU A 269 -7.37 3.29 10.44
N PRO A 270 -7.31 2.05 10.94
CA PRO A 270 -7.71 0.79 10.29
C PRO A 270 -9.22 0.63 10.01
N ASN A 271 -10.05 1.63 10.26
CA ASN A 271 -11.50 1.51 10.13
C ASN A 271 -11.93 1.70 8.68
N SER A 272 -12.30 0.62 8.00
CA SER A 272 -12.96 0.72 6.71
C SER A 272 -14.25 -0.08 6.74
N PRO A 273 -15.43 0.58 6.78
CA PRO A 273 -16.69 -0.12 6.61
C PRO A 273 -16.79 -0.56 5.14
N ILE A 274 -16.30 -1.77 4.86
CA ILE A 274 -16.63 -2.49 3.63
C ILE A 274 -18.14 -2.62 3.59
N SER A 275 -18.76 -1.97 2.61
CA SER A 275 -20.17 -1.61 2.73
C SER A 275 -21.12 -2.64 2.17
N ASN A 276 -20.65 -3.52 1.30
CA ASN A 276 -21.43 -4.60 0.73
C ASN A 276 -20.52 -5.69 0.14
N ASN A 277 -20.83 -6.95 0.48
CA ASN A 277 -20.28 -8.11 -0.21
C ASN A 277 -21.22 -8.46 -1.36
N GLN A 278 -20.85 -8.05 -2.57
CA GLN A 278 -21.58 -8.47 -3.76
C GLN A 278 -20.73 -9.50 -4.49
N PHE A 279 -21.37 -10.61 -4.88
CA PHE A 279 -20.79 -11.73 -5.64
C PHE A 279 -19.89 -12.64 -4.83
N LEU A 280 -20.33 -13.88 -4.58
CA LEU A 280 -19.48 -14.93 -4.05
C LEU A 280 -19.16 -15.91 -5.18
N ILE A 281 -17.88 -16.16 -5.43
CA ILE A 281 -17.44 -17.25 -6.31
C ILE A 281 -16.48 -18.14 -5.53
N GLU A 282 -16.70 -19.43 -5.67
CA GLU A 282 -15.78 -20.47 -5.21
C GLU A 282 -14.99 -21.00 -6.41
N ILE A 283 -13.66 -20.93 -6.32
CA ILE A 283 -12.73 -21.29 -7.38
C ILE A 283 -11.86 -22.43 -6.85
N PRO A 284 -11.98 -23.65 -7.39
CA PRO A 284 -11.08 -24.74 -7.02
C PRO A 284 -9.65 -24.39 -7.47
N SER A 285 -8.69 -24.76 -6.63
CA SER A 285 -7.28 -24.46 -6.84
C SER A 285 -6.42 -25.71 -6.66
N VAL A 286 -5.40 -25.82 -7.50
CA VAL A 286 -4.32 -26.81 -7.42
C VAL A 286 -2.99 -26.11 -7.18
N TYR A 287 -1.99 -26.85 -6.72
CA TYR A 287 -0.64 -26.31 -6.53
C TYR A 287 -0.11 -25.63 -7.82
N GLY A 288 0.48 -24.45 -7.67
CA GLY A 288 1.07 -23.65 -8.75
C GLY A 288 0.15 -22.54 -9.26
N TYR A 289 0.38 -22.13 -10.52
CA TYR A 289 -0.39 -21.09 -11.19
C TYR A 289 -1.77 -21.60 -11.61
N ASN A 290 -2.82 -20.92 -11.17
CA ASN A 290 -4.21 -21.21 -11.46
C ASN A 290 -4.81 -20.07 -12.29
N ARG A 291 -5.59 -20.42 -13.31
CA ARG A 291 -6.35 -19.47 -14.12
C ARG A 291 -7.77 -19.98 -14.31
N PHE A 292 -8.76 -19.20 -13.89
CA PHE A 292 -10.17 -19.55 -13.90
C PHE A 292 -10.96 -18.53 -14.71
N TYR A 293 -11.87 -18.98 -15.59
CA TYR A 293 -12.74 -18.10 -16.35
C TYR A 293 -14.19 -18.26 -15.91
N LEU A 294 -14.88 -17.13 -15.78
CA LEU A 294 -16.30 -17.09 -15.43
C LEU A 294 -17.15 -17.69 -16.54
N GLN A 295 -18.24 -18.34 -16.16
CA GLN A 295 -19.25 -18.80 -17.11
C GLN A 295 -20.00 -17.63 -17.77
N THR A 296 -20.20 -16.56 -17.01
CA THR A 296 -20.82 -15.31 -17.47
C THR A 296 -19.91 -14.13 -17.12
N THR A 297 -19.69 -13.24 -18.08
CA THR A 297 -18.93 -12.02 -17.81
C THR A 297 -19.71 -11.14 -16.84
N ARG A 298 -18.98 -10.44 -15.98
CA ARG A 298 -19.59 -9.56 -14.98
C ARG A 298 -19.04 -8.15 -15.12
N LYS A 299 -19.92 -7.15 -15.13
CA LYS A 299 -19.48 -5.76 -15.06
C LYS A 299 -18.92 -5.45 -13.67
N ILE A 300 -17.70 -4.93 -13.61
CA ILE A 300 -17.08 -4.35 -12.42
C ILE A 300 -16.97 -2.84 -12.60
N LEU A 301 -17.25 -2.10 -11.54
CA LEU A 301 -17.27 -0.64 -11.53
C LEU A 301 -15.94 -0.10 -11.01
N LYS A 302 -15.57 1.10 -11.47
CA LYS A 302 -14.40 1.82 -10.93
C LYS A 302 -14.46 1.88 -9.39
N GLY A 303 -13.31 1.66 -8.74
CA GLY A 303 -13.16 1.71 -7.27
C GLY A 303 -13.50 0.41 -6.54
N GLN A 304 -14.10 -0.57 -7.21
CA GLN A 304 -14.33 -1.88 -6.62
C GLN A 304 -13.01 -2.66 -6.48
N MET A 305 -12.89 -3.44 -5.41
CA MET A 305 -11.69 -4.23 -5.08
C MET A 305 -12.02 -5.71 -4.87
N LEU A 306 -11.01 -6.57 -5.02
CA LEU A 306 -11.12 -7.99 -4.76
C LEU A 306 -10.88 -8.29 -3.28
N VAL A 307 -11.76 -9.11 -2.71
CA VAL A 307 -11.52 -9.79 -1.44
C VAL A 307 -11.42 -11.28 -1.70
N VAL A 308 -10.43 -11.92 -1.11
CA VAL A 308 -10.18 -13.35 -1.24
C VAL A 308 -10.12 -14.00 0.15
N ARG A 309 -10.71 -15.18 0.26
CA ARG A 309 -10.58 -16.12 1.38
C ARG A 309 -10.04 -17.43 0.83
N PHE A 310 -9.16 -18.07 1.58
CA PHE A 310 -8.59 -19.37 1.23
C PHE A 310 -8.42 -20.22 2.48
N THR A 311 -8.46 -21.54 2.29
CA THR A 311 -8.32 -22.56 3.34
C THR A 311 -7.03 -23.38 3.21
N PHE A 312 -6.10 -22.91 2.37
CA PHE A 312 -4.84 -23.57 2.04
C PHE A 312 -3.71 -22.52 1.92
N PRO A 313 -2.42 -22.92 2.00
CA PRO A 313 -1.32 -21.98 1.84
C PRO A 313 -1.24 -21.39 0.43
N VAL A 314 -1.04 -20.07 0.34
CA VAL A 314 -0.88 -19.33 -0.93
C VAL A 314 0.52 -18.74 -1.03
N ALA A 315 0.96 -18.45 -2.25
CA ALA A 315 2.21 -17.72 -2.44
C ALA A 315 1.98 -16.22 -2.23
N ILE A 316 2.93 -15.57 -1.57
CA ILE A 316 2.96 -14.11 -1.41
C ILE A 316 4.25 -13.53 -1.98
N ASP A 317 4.15 -12.30 -2.49
CA ASP A 317 5.27 -11.46 -2.85
C ASP A 317 5.74 -10.66 -1.63
N THR A 318 7.01 -10.84 -1.27
CA THR A 318 7.63 -10.18 -0.11
C THR A 318 8.70 -9.15 -0.48
N THR A 319 8.92 -8.91 -1.78
CA THR A 319 9.97 -8.02 -2.31
C THR A 319 9.83 -6.56 -1.87
N ASN A 320 8.63 -6.14 -1.45
CA ASN A 320 8.33 -4.79 -0.97
C ASN A 320 8.41 -3.66 -2.03
N ASP A 321 8.42 -4.00 -3.33
CA ASP A 321 8.59 -3.05 -4.45
C ASP A 321 7.32 -2.28 -4.82
N TYR A 322 6.46 -2.05 -3.84
CA TYR A 322 5.03 -1.95 -4.06
C TYR A 322 4.41 -0.85 -3.21
N LEU A 323 3.42 -0.14 -3.76
CA LEU A 323 2.81 1.02 -3.08
C LEU A 323 1.94 0.68 -1.88
N ALA A 324 1.34 -0.51 -1.88
CA ALA A 324 0.49 -0.98 -0.81
C ALA A 324 0.67 -2.48 -0.60
N SER A 325 0.40 -2.88 0.63
CA SER A 325 0.19 -4.26 1.04
C SER A 325 -1.24 -4.70 0.73
N ASP A 326 -1.47 -5.99 0.83
CA ASP A 326 -2.79 -6.53 1.10
C ASP A 326 -3.08 -6.52 2.60
N TYR A 327 -4.37 -6.65 2.96
CA TYR A 327 -4.86 -6.49 4.31
C TYR A 327 -5.78 -7.63 4.69
N GLN A 328 -5.61 -8.19 5.88
CA GLN A 328 -6.60 -9.07 6.49
C GLN A 328 -7.75 -8.21 7.04
N ILE A 329 -8.98 -8.62 6.75
CA ILE A 329 -10.19 -8.04 7.31
C ILE A 329 -10.50 -8.75 8.63
N SER A 330 -10.57 -7.99 9.71
CA SER A 330 -10.91 -8.46 11.06
C SER A 330 -12.02 -7.58 11.64
N GLY A 331 -13.28 -8.04 11.51
CA GLY A 331 -14.43 -7.20 11.84
C GLY A 331 -14.51 -5.97 10.93
N SER A 332 -14.45 -4.76 11.51
CA SER A 332 -14.41 -3.49 10.78
C SER A 332 -12.99 -2.98 10.51
N GLU A 333 -11.97 -3.72 10.94
CA GLU A 333 -10.56 -3.31 10.86
C GLU A 333 -9.84 -3.98 9.68
N LEU A 334 -8.94 -3.21 9.04
CA LEU A 334 -7.97 -3.70 8.07
C LEU A 334 -6.60 -3.83 8.72
N ILE A 335 -6.10 -5.07 8.82
CA ILE A 335 -4.79 -5.39 9.40
C ILE A 335 -3.82 -5.69 8.25
N LYS A 336 -2.79 -4.85 8.11
CA LYS A 336 -1.76 -5.02 7.07
C LYS A 336 -1.10 -6.39 7.21
N LEU A 337 -0.91 -7.13 6.11
CA LEU A 337 -0.30 -8.48 6.16
C LEU A 337 1.10 -8.48 6.81
N ASN A 338 1.88 -7.44 6.53
CA ASN A 338 3.12 -7.15 7.23
C ASN A 338 3.20 -5.65 7.56
N PRO A 339 3.50 -5.26 8.81
CA PRO A 339 3.51 -3.85 9.19
C PRO A 339 4.61 -3.04 8.47
N LYS A 340 5.77 -3.64 8.18
CA LYS A 340 6.92 -2.98 7.53
C LYS A 340 6.88 -3.06 6.02
N HIS A 341 6.43 -4.20 5.50
CA HIS A 341 6.51 -4.52 4.09
C HIS A 341 5.14 -4.56 3.44
N ASN A 342 5.10 -4.17 2.18
CA ASN A 342 3.92 -4.20 1.34
C ASN A 342 3.77 -5.58 0.71
N TRP A 343 3.48 -6.58 1.57
CA TRP A 343 3.27 -7.97 1.15
C TRP A 343 2.00 -8.10 0.33
N ARG A 344 2.05 -8.94 -0.71
CA ARG A 344 0.93 -9.14 -1.62
C ARG A 344 0.66 -10.60 -1.88
N ILE A 345 -0.60 -10.99 -1.91
CA ILE A 345 -1.06 -12.29 -2.33
C ILE A 345 -1.06 -12.29 -3.87
N TYR A 346 -0.44 -13.29 -4.49
CA TYR A 346 -0.47 -13.47 -5.94
C TYR A 346 -1.88 -13.87 -6.38
N PHE A 347 -2.78 -12.90 -6.54
CA PHE A 347 -4.16 -13.11 -6.95
C PHE A 347 -4.76 -11.87 -7.62
N ASN A 348 -5.29 -12.04 -8.84
CA ASN A 348 -5.90 -10.97 -9.63
C ASN A 348 -7.25 -11.43 -10.21
N TRP A 349 -8.09 -10.46 -10.54
CA TRP A 349 -9.14 -10.58 -11.55
C TRP A 349 -8.62 -10.30 -12.97
N ILE A 350 -9.15 -11.07 -13.92
CA ILE A 350 -8.90 -10.98 -15.35
C ILE A 350 -10.06 -10.24 -16.00
N ILE A 351 -9.76 -9.22 -16.79
CA ILE A 351 -10.74 -8.42 -17.52
C ILE A 351 -10.65 -8.68 -19.02
N GLU A 352 -11.75 -8.42 -19.72
CA GLU A 352 -11.83 -8.59 -21.18
C GLU A 352 -10.95 -7.60 -21.94
N GLN A 353 -10.74 -6.40 -21.38
CA GLN A 353 -10.09 -5.30 -22.08
C GLN A 353 -8.61 -5.16 -21.69
N GLU A 354 -7.80 -4.83 -22.68
CA GLU A 354 -6.38 -4.52 -22.51
C GLU A 354 -6.15 -3.02 -22.25
N TYR A 355 -5.17 -2.72 -21.40
CA TYR A 355 -4.74 -1.37 -21.07
C TYR A 355 -3.27 -1.33 -20.63
N TYR A 356 -2.64 -0.17 -20.70
CA TYR A 356 -1.29 0.08 -20.18
C TYR A 356 -1.39 0.59 -18.74
N LEU A 357 -0.58 0.03 -17.85
CA LEU A 357 -0.44 0.45 -16.46
C LEU A 357 1.03 0.75 -16.18
N ASN A 358 1.32 1.95 -15.72
CA ASN A 358 2.67 2.34 -15.32
C ASN A 358 2.66 2.91 -13.91
N TYR A 359 3.78 2.66 -13.22
CA TYR A 359 4.11 3.24 -11.91
C TYR A 359 5.27 4.21 -12.12
N PHE A 360 5.06 5.49 -11.83
CA PHE A 360 6.10 6.51 -11.96
C PHE A 360 6.54 6.97 -10.57
N TYR A 361 7.72 6.54 -10.15
CA TYR A 361 8.31 6.93 -8.87
C TYR A 361 9.16 8.19 -9.04
N PHE A 362 8.98 9.16 -8.15
CA PHE A 362 9.77 10.39 -8.14
C PHE A 362 9.97 10.90 -6.70
N LYS A 363 11.00 11.72 -6.52
CA LYS A 363 11.29 12.40 -5.25
C LYS A 363 11.08 13.88 -5.42
N LYS A 364 10.35 14.51 -4.51
CA LYS A 364 10.14 15.96 -4.48
C LYS A 364 10.70 16.52 -3.19
N THR A 365 11.66 17.44 -3.30
CA THR A 365 12.19 18.20 -2.17
C THR A 365 11.51 19.56 -2.12
N PHE A 366 11.06 19.95 -0.94
CA PHE A 366 10.40 21.21 -0.69
C PHE A 366 11.33 22.16 0.07
N HIS A 367 11.28 23.43 -0.30
CA HIS A 367 11.96 24.48 0.44
C HIS A 367 10.96 25.11 1.41
N LEU A 368 11.18 24.87 2.70
CA LEU A 368 10.51 25.62 3.76
C LEU A 368 11.19 26.97 3.90
N GLU A 369 10.42 28.01 4.21
CA GLU A 369 10.99 29.29 4.64
C GLU A 369 11.76 29.06 5.94
N SER A 370 12.85 29.80 6.16
CA SER A 370 13.83 29.55 7.23
C SER A 370 13.28 29.46 8.67
N ARG A 371 12.03 29.86 8.88
CA ARG A 371 11.35 29.80 10.18
C ARG A 371 10.09 28.94 10.21
N SER A 372 9.63 28.39 9.09
CA SER A 372 8.41 27.58 9.09
C SER A 372 8.72 26.14 9.52
N LEU A 373 8.09 25.71 10.63
CA LEU A 373 8.16 24.32 11.10
C LEU A 373 7.30 23.38 10.26
N TYR A 374 6.42 23.93 9.42
CA TYR A 374 5.57 23.16 8.53
C TYR A 374 5.23 23.96 7.27
N GLY A 375 4.87 23.25 6.21
CA GLY A 375 4.35 23.81 4.96
C GLY A 375 3.41 22.84 4.27
N VAL A 376 2.32 23.36 3.70
CA VAL A 376 1.36 22.59 2.93
C VAL A 376 1.57 22.88 1.45
N PHE A 377 1.89 21.85 0.68
CA PHE A 377 2.19 21.95 -0.73
C PHE A 377 1.26 21.05 -1.55
N ASN A 378 1.02 21.44 -2.80
CA ASN A 378 0.28 20.64 -3.75
C ASN A 378 1.25 20.05 -4.77
N VAL A 379 1.18 18.74 -4.95
CA VAL A 379 1.90 18.04 -6.02
C VAL A 379 0.86 17.58 -7.03
N THR A 380 0.96 18.07 -8.26
CA THR A 380 -0.01 17.76 -9.32
C THR A 380 0.63 16.92 -10.41
N ALA A 381 -0.08 15.86 -10.82
CA ALA A 381 0.23 15.12 -12.04
C ALA A 381 -0.97 15.12 -12.99
N SER A 382 -0.71 15.18 -14.29
CA SER A 382 -1.74 15.24 -15.32
C SER A 382 -1.30 14.50 -16.57
N TYR A 383 -2.25 14.06 -17.39
CA TYR A 383 -1.94 13.64 -18.74
C TYR A 383 -1.74 14.88 -19.64
N LEU A 384 -0.66 14.93 -20.42
CA LEU A 384 -0.27 16.10 -21.24
C LEU A 384 -1.41 16.65 -22.13
N ASN A 385 -2.25 15.77 -22.67
CA ASN A 385 -3.34 16.11 -23.59
C ASN A 385 -4.72 15.72 -23.03
N SER A 386 -4.90 15.80 -21.71
CA SER A 386 -6.16 15.50 -21.05
C SER A 386 -6.44 16.45 -19.89
N ASN A 387 -7.71 16.60 -19.53
CA ASN A 387 -8.09 17.26 -18.29
C ASN A 387 -7.96 16.33 -17.06
N THR A 388 -7.65 15.05 -17.28
CA THR A 388 -7.43 14.08 -16.21
C THR A 388 -6.14 14.41 -15.46
N SER A 389 -6.30 14.83 -14.21
CA SER A 389 -5.22 15.18 -13.30
C SER A 389 -5.53 14.70 -11.88
N VAL A 390 -4.48 14.55 -11.08
CA VAL A 390 -4.56 14.27 -9.66
C VAL A 390 -3.67 15.28 -8.94
N THR A 391 -4.17 15.82 -7.84
CA THR A 391 -3.39 16.69 -6.95
C THR A 391 -3.34 16.06 -5.57
N GLN A 392 -2.13 15.87 -5.07
CA GLN A 392 -1.88 15.39 -3.71
C GLN A 392 -1.44 16.55 -2.83
N ILE A 393 -2.13 16.72 -1.70
CA ILE A 393 -1.73 17.65 -0.65
C ILE A 393 -0.66 16.96 0.20
N VAL A 394 0.45 17.65 0.40
CA VAL A 394 1.63 17.18 1.10
C VAL A 394 1.97 18.15 2.22
N ASN A 395 2.03 17.64 3.45
CA ASN A 395 2.22 18.43 4.67
C ASN A 395 3.62 18.26 5.23
N ILE A 396 4.58 18.97 4.65
CA ILE A 396 5.97 18.93 5.10
C ILE A 396 6.04 19.44 6.53
N THR A 397 6.53 18.62 7.44
CA THR A 397 6.85 19.00 8.81
C THR A 397 8.37 18.99 8.98
N ASN A 398 8.85 19.88 9.82
CA ASN A 398 10.24 19.95 10.24
C ASN A 398 10.27 19.92 11.77
N ASN A 399 9.86 18.78 12.31
CA ASN A 399 9.92 18.50 13.72
C ASN A 399 11.38 18.54 14.18
N GLN A 400 11.58 19.26 15.28
CA GLN A 400 12.87 19.44 15.90
C GLN A 400 12.71 19.35 17.41
N ALA A 401 13.74 18.84 18.07
CA ALA A 401 13.84 18.85 19.51
C ALA A 401 15.30 19.05 19.90
N VAL A 402 15.50 19.81 20.96
CA VAL A 402 16.80 20.04 21.56
C VAL A 402 16.71 19.83 23.06
N ASP A 403 17.72 19.18 23.60
CA ASP A 403 18.08 19.35 25.00
C ASP A 403 19.59 19.54 25.12
N PHE A 404 20.05 20.32 26.09
CA PHE A 404 21.47 20.61 26.28
C PHE A 404 21.85 20.68 27.74
N LYS A 405 23.05 20.22 28.10
CA LYS A 405 23.58 20.27 29.47
C LYS A 405 24.91 21.00 29.46
N CYS A 406 25.09 21.90 30.42
CA CYS A 406 26.32 22.66 30.59
C CYS A 406 27.06 22.13 31.83
N GLN A 407 28.21 21.50 31.63
CA GLN A 407 28.85 20.64 32.65
C GLN A 407 29.49 21.42 33.81
N ASN A 408 29.77 22.71 33.62
CA ASN A 408 30.49 23.54 34.59
C ASN A 408 29.71 24.80 35.01
N SER A 409 28.38 24.74 35.00
CA SER A 409 27.47 25.82 35.36
C SER A 409 27.53 26.28 36.83
N HIS A 410 28.39 25.68 37.65
CA HIS A 410 28.56 26.01 39.07
C HIS A 410 30.04 26.23 39.46
N GLY A 411 30.93 26.36 38.48
CA GLY A 411 32.37 26.51 38.70
C GLY A 411 33.12 26.61 37.38
N ALA A 412 32.74 27.58 36.54
CA ALA A 412 33.41 27.79 35.26
C ALA A 412 34.88 28.16 35.51
N SER A 413 35.80 27.49 34.79
CA SER A 413 37.20 27.92 34.75
C SER A 413 37.29 29.02 33.70
N LYS A 414 37.83 30.19 34.08
CA LYS A 414 38.01 31.35 33.19
C LYS A 414 36.70 31.84 32.53
N ASN A 415 35.57 31.75 33.22
CA ASN A 415 34.26 32.14 32.69
C ASN A 415 33.82 31.41 31.40
N THR A 416 34.44 30.28 31.08
CA THR A 416 34.06 29.46 29.92
C THR A 416 33.06 28.40 30.34
N ILE A 417 31.90 28.35 29.68
CA ILE A 417 30.94 27.24 29.80
C ILE A 417 31.09 26.29 28.63
N ASN A 418 31.11 24.99 28.93
CA ASN A 418 31.04 23.94 27.92
C ASN A 418 29.66 23.28 27.99
N CYS A 419 28.92 23.35 26.88
CA CYS A 419 27.60 22.74 26.76
C CYS A 419 27.61 21.65 25.69
N THR A 420 27.03 20.52 26.05
CA THR A 420 26.71 19.41 25.13
C THR A 420 25.23 19.42 24.84
N ALA A 421 24.82 19.13 23.62
CA ALA A 421 23.40 18.97 23.30
C ALA A 421 23.10 17.71 22.52
N GLU A 422 21.85 17.30 22.68
CA GLU A 422 21.18 16.34 21.84
C GLU A 422 20.32 17.13 20.86
N LEU A 423 20.69 17.06 19.59
CA LEU A 423 19.98 17.75 18.53
C LEU A 423 19.20 16.69 17.73
N ILE A 424 17.89 16.89 17.65
CA ILE A 424 17.01 16.07 16.83
C ILE A 424 16.35 16.95 15.79
N SER A 425 16.46 16.56 14.53
CA SER A 425 15.81 17.25 13.42
C SER A 425 15.41 16.26 12.32
N GLN A 426 14.38 16.61 11.56
CA GLN A 426 14.06 15.92 10.32
C GLN A 426 14.99 16.29 9.15
N SER A 427 15.84 17.31 9.29
CA SER A 427 16.80 17.73 8.27
C SER A 427 18.24 17.73 8.79
N GLN A 428 19.17 17.12 8.06
CA GLN A 428 20.61 17.15 8.35
C GLN A 428 21.24 18.53 8.14
N PHE A 429 20.52 19.41 7.45
CA PHE A 429 20.95 20.78 7.17
C PHE A 429 20.26 21.78 8.09
N HIS A 430 19.54 21.30 9.11
CA HIS A 430 18.85 22.19 10.02
C HIS A 430 19.85 22.92 10.91
N GLU A 431 19.76 24.24 10.91
CA GLU A 431 20.58 25.13 11.72
C GLU A 431 19.82 25.52 12.99
N PHE A 432 20.39 25.17 14.15
CA PHE A 432 19.86 25.52 15.45
C PHE A 432 20.54 26.80 15.91
N ILE A 433 19.76 27.86 16.11
CA ILE A 433 20.26 29.15 16.59
C ILE A 433 20.34 29.11 18.13
N ILE A 434 21.51 29.46 18.65
CA ILE A 434 21.79 29.53 20.08
C ILE A 434 21.86 31.01 20.47
N ASP A 435 21.04 31.43 21.44
CA ASP A 435 21.19 32.71 22.14
C ASP A 435 21.97 32.45 23.44
N TYR A 436 23.14 33.05 23.57
CA TYR A 436 24.02 32.84 24.72
C TYR A 436 23.61 33.64 25.96
N GLY A 437 22.58 34.49 25.86
CA GLY A 437 22.09 35.33 26.94
C GLY A 437 22.94 36.59 27.21
N ASP A 438 23.92 36.87 26.35
CA ASP A 438 24.82 38.04 26.40
C ASP A 438 24.67 38.94 25.16
N CYS A 439 23.52 38.87 24.50
CA CYS A 439 23.22 39.51 23.20
C CYS A 439 24.05 38.99 22.01
N SER A 440 24.86 37.95 22.19
CA SER A 440 25.50 37.24 21.09
C SER A 440 24.76 35.95 20.75
N ASN A 441 24.75 35.60 19.47
CA ASN A 441 24.15 34.38 18.97
C ASN A 441 25.21 33.50 18.31
N GLY A 442 25.00 32.19 18.37
CA GLY A 442 25.72 31.20 17.59
C GLY A 442 24.77 30.31 16.82
N SER A 443 25.31 29.36 16.08
CA SER A 443 24.52 28.32 15.45
C SER A 443 25.25 26.99 15.40
N VAL A 444 24.47 25.92 15.37
CA VAL A 444 24.98 24.55 15.21
C VAL A 444 24.09 23.80 14.23
N THR A 445 24.70 23.03 13.32
CA THR A 445 23.98 22.18 12.38
C THR A 445 23.94 20.75 12.91
N ASN A 446 22.79 20.09 12.82
CA ASN A 446 22.66 18.68 13.21
C ASN A 446 23.31 17.76 12.15
N LYS A 447 24.55 17.34 12.42
CA LYS A 447 25.30 16.38 11.59
C LYS A 447 25.07 14.91 12.02
N GLY A 448 23.93 14.66 12.65
CA GLY A 448 23.62 13.38 13.26
C GLY A 448 23.39 12.24 12.29
N GLU A 449 23.28 11.04 12.86
CA GLU A 449 22.90 9.84 12.12
C GLU A 449 21.38 9.71 12.05
N LEU A 450 20.89 9.01 11.01
CA LEU A 450 19.47 8.73 10.87
C LEU A 450 19.04 7.70 11.92
N PHE A 451 18.10 8.08 12.77
CA PHE A 451 17.44 7.25 13.77
C PHE A 451 15.97 7.01 13.38
N ASP A 452 15.44 5.84 13.73
CA ASP A 452 14.08 5.38 13.42
C ASP A 452 13.22 5.18 14.68
N GLY A 453 13.64 5.74 15.82
CA GLY A 453 12.96 5.54 17.09
C GLY A 453 13.71 6.13 18.28
N PHE A 454 13.05 6.22 19.42
CA PHE A 454 13.61 6.74 20.67
C PHE A 454 14.18 5.61 21.53
N GLY A 455 15.46 5.71 21.88
CA GLY A 455 16.16 4.71 22.69
C GLY A 455 17.63 4.63 22.35
N VAL A 456 18.23 3.49 22.67
CA VAL A 456 19.65 3.22 22.38
C VAL A 456 19.78 2.65 20.96
N ASN A 457 20.83 3.05 20.23
CA ASN A 457 21.19 2.36 19.00
C ASN A 457 21.74 0.97 19.34
N ILE A 458 21.03 -0.09 18.93
CA ILE A 458 21.39 -1.47 19.26
C ILE A 458 22.27 -2.00 18.13
N PRO A 459 23.56 -2.24 18.37
CA PRO A 459 24.45 -2.75 17.33
C PRO A 459 24.07 -4.19 16.96
N ASP A 460 24.41 -4.60 15.74
CA ASP A 460 24.11 -5.95 15.24
C ASP A 460 24.75 -7.05 16.08
N ASN A 461 25.97 -6.79 16.56
CA ASN A 461 26.74 -7.70 17.40
C ASN A 461 27.21 -7.00 18.67
N ILE A 462 27.06 -7.66 19.81
CA ILE A 462 27.48 -7.16 21.11
C ILE A 462 28.43 -8.18 21.75
N ASN A 463 29.69 -7.77 21.93
CA ASN A 463 30.73 -8.65 22.47
C ASN A 463 30.60 -8.86 24.00
N THR A 464 29.97 -7.92 24.71
CA THR A 464 29.79 -7.97 26.17
C THR A 464 28.45 -7.36 26.54
N THR A 465 27.58 -8.14 27.17
CA THR A 465 26.32 -7.65 27.76
C THR A 465 26.36 -7.81 29.27
N ILE A 466 25.84 -6.81 29.99
CA ILE A 466 25.61 -6.91 31.43
C ILE A 466 24.19 -7.45 31.62
N ASN A 467 24.06 -8.53 32.38
CA ASN A 467 22.76 -9.07 32.74
C ASN A 467 22.25 -8.41 34.02
N PRO A 468 21.00 -7.90 34.05
CA PRO A 468 20.43 -7.39 35.29
C PRO A 468 20.41 -8.49 36.36
N THR A 469 20.84 -8.15 37.57
CA THR A 469 20.88 -9.06 38.74
C THR A 469 19.46 -9.23 39.30
N ASN A 470 18.73 -10.20 38.74
CA ASN A 470 17.39 -10.70 39.07
C ASN A 470 16.73 -10.23 40.38
N THR A 471 15.54 -9.63 40.24
CA THR A 471 14.32 -10.01 40.98
C THR A 471 13.11 -9.78 40.07
N GLY A 472 12.25 -10.78 39.92
CA GLY A 472 10.97 -10.64 39.21
C GLY A 472 10.08 -9.61 39.93
N GLY A 473 9.23 -8.92 39.18
CA GLY A 473 8.31 -7.90 39.74
C GLY A 473 8.91 -6.49 39.90
N ILE A 474 10.19 -6.30 39.55
CA ILE A 474 10.77 -4.96 39.44
C ILE A 474 10.36 -4.30 38.13
N MET A 475 10.00 -3.01 38.22
CA MET A 475 9.82 -2.14 37.06
C MET A 475 11.09 -1.31 36.83
N TYR A 476 11.48 -1.16 35.59
CA TYR A 476 12.60 -0.35 35.14
C TYR A 476 12.08 0.78 34.27
N LEU A 477 12.55 2.00 34.50
CA LEU A 477 12.20 3.17 33.70
C LEU A 477 13.30 3.44 32.67
N LEU A 478 12.92 3.42 31.39
CA LEU A 478 13.86 3.49 30.26
C LEU A 478 13.97 4.93 29.76
N THR A 479 14.85 5.73 30.36
CA THR A 479 14.89 7.21 30.15
C THR A 479 15.27 7.60 28.73
N ASN A 480 16.06 6.78 28.06
CA ASN A 480 16.44 6.98 26.66
C ASN A 480 15.27 6.79 25.69
N THR A 481 14.14 6.21 26.12
CA THR A 481 12.93 6.01 25.30
C THR A 481 11.93 7.16 25.37
N GLU A 482 12.30 8.27 26.01
CA GLU A 482 11.45 9.46 26.09
C GLU A 482 11.16 10.04 24.69
N PHE A 483 9.88 10.19 24.34
CA PHE A 483 9.45 10.81 23.09
C PHE A 483 9.63 12.32 23.15
N LEU A 484 10.45 12.88 22.25
CA LEU A 484 10.78 14.31 22.29
C LEU A 484 9.84 15.19 21.44
N PHE A 485 8.98 14.56 20.65
CA PHE A 485 7.88 15.17 19.92
C PHE A 485 6.77 14.15 19.73
N ASP A 486 5.57 14.64 19.36
CA ASP A 486 4.44 13.78 19.04
C ASP A 486 4.76 12.88 17.84
N SER A 487 4.51 11.59 17.97
CA SER A 487 4.86 10.59 16.95
C SER A 487 3.87 9.43 16.96
N LYS A 488 4.12 8.42 16.12
CA LYS A 488 3.43 7.13 16.18
C LYS A 488 4.42 6.02 16.48
N LEU A 489 4.24 5.34 17.61
CA LEU A 489 4.96 4.14 18.00
C LEU A 489 4.47 2.97 17.12
N ILE A 490 5.37 2.26 16.47
CA ILE A 490 5.05 1.12 15.58
C ILE A 490 5.63 -0.21 16.05
N GLY A 491 6.49 -0.19 17.06
CA GLY A 491 7.13 -1.38 17.55
C GLY A 491 8.25 -1.10 18.51
N PHE A 492 8.99 -2.15 18.82
CA PHE A 492 10.12 -2.13 19.71
C PHE A 492 11.28 -2.91 19.10
N GLU A 493 12.48 -2.43 19.35
CA GLU A 493 13.71 -3.13 19.07
C GLU A 493 14.46 -3.31 20.38
N PHE A 494 14.96 -4.52 20.64
CA PHE A 494 15.64 -4.82 21.89
C PHE A 494 16.62 -5.97 21.73
N TYR A 495 17.64 -6.01 22.58
CA TYR A 495 18.63 -7.09 22.61
C TYR A 495 18.42 -8.00 23.82
N LEU A 496 18.15 -9.28 23.58
CA LEU A 496 17.98 -10.28 24.63
C LEU A 496 19.24 -11.06 24.89
N SER A 497 19.62 -11.14 26.16
CA SER A 497 20.64 -12.08 26.63
C SER A 497 20.05 -13.39 27.16
N VAL A 498 18.77 -13.39 27.55
CA VAL A 498 18.04 -14.58 28.01
C VAL A 498 16.62 -14.54 27.47
N ILE A 499 16.16 -15.65 26.88
CA ILE A 499 14.79 -15.82 26.37
C ILE A 499 13.79 -15.78 27.53
N GLY A 500 12.67 -15.11 27.32
CA GLY A 500 11.54 -15.09 28.24
C GLY A 500 10.63 -13.88 28.02
N SER A 501 9.49 -13.90 28.70
CA SER A 501 8.50 -12.84 28.63
C SER A 501 8.80 -11.66 29.54
N PHE A 502 8.33 -10.48 29.13
CA PHE A 502 8.31 -9.25 29.89
C PHE A 502 7.15 -8.35 29.47
N ASN A 503 6.76 -7.44 30.36
CA ASN A 503 5.78 -6.40 30.09
C ASN A 503 6.47 -5.08 29.76
N LEU A 504 5.96 -4.38 28.76
CA LEU A 504 6.27 -2.98 28.48
C LEU A 504 5.06 -2.13 28.83
N ALA A 505 5.30 -0.96 29.40
CA ALA A 505 4.27 0.04 29.62
C ALA A 505 4.72 1.38 29.05
N LEU A 506 3.82 2.05 28.34
CA LEU A 506 3.98 3.45 27.96
C LEU A 506 3.43 4.30 29.08
N ASN A 507 4.25 5.19 29.63
CA ASN A 507 3.91 5.98 30.79
C ASN A 507 4.03 7.47 30.50
N LYS A 508 3.25 8.25 31.25
CA LYS A 508 3.40 9.70 31.38
C LYS A 508 3.86 10.04 32.79
N MET A 509 4.89 10.88 32.91
CA MET A 509 5.32 11.47 34.17
C MET A 509 4.64 12.83 34.37
N SER A 510 4.19 13.12 35.60
CA SER A 510 3.54 14.41 35.91
C SER A 510 4.50 15.60 35.97
N ASN A 511 5.78 15.34 36.27
CA ASN A 511 6.74 16.38 36.65
C ASN A 511 7.66 16.85 35.52
N CYS A 512 7.84 16.03 34.48
CA CYS A 512 8.78 16.25 33.37
C CYS A 512 8.13 15.98 32.00
N GLY A 513 8.88 16.23 30.93
CA GLY A 513 8.53 16.00 29.51
C GLY A 513 7.51 16.99 28.96
N THR A 514 6.36 17.11 29.64
CA THR A 514 5.29 18.10 29.41
C THR A 514 4.75 18.71 30.70
N GLY A 515 5.36 18.36 31.84
CA GLY A 515 4.99 18.85 33.18
C GLY A 515 5.48 20.28 33.46
N ILE A 516 5.37 20.68 34.73
CA ILE A 516 5.64 22.04 35.24
C ILE A 516 7.02 22.57 34.82
N LEU A 517 8.02 21.69 34.75
CA LEU A 517 9.41 22.08 34.49
C LEU A 517 9.77 22.06 33.00
N ALA A 518 8.91 21.51 32.12
CA ALA A 518 9.15 21.31 30.68
C ALA A 518 10.51 20.66 30.32
N GLU A 519 11.23 20.11 31.30
CA GLU A 519 12.53 19.48 31.14
C GLU A 519 12.41 17.99 30.81
N ARG A 520 13.44 17.42 30.18
CA ARG A 520 13.49 15.98 29.91
C ARG A 520 13.42 15.16 31.19
N CYS A 521 12.68 14.06 31.13
CA CYS A 521 12.55 13.16 32.26
C CYS A 521 13.88 12.52 32.69
N GLY A 522 14.80 12.31 31.75
CA GLY A 522 16.16 11.86 32.07
C GLY A 522 16.90 12.82 33.00
N ILE A 523 16.82 14.14 32.75
CA ILE A 523 17.46 15.19 33.57
C ILE A 523 16.78 15.30 34.94
N PHE A 524 15.45 15.35 34.96
CA PHE A 524 14.68 15.41 36.20
C PHE A 524 15.10 14.28 37.15
N LEU A 525 15.20 13.05 36.65
CA LEU A 525 15.57 11.87 37.45
C LEU A 525 17.04 11.84 37.91
N GLU A 526 17.92 12.67 37.35
CA GLU A 526 19.27 12.84 37.91
C GLU A 526 19.24 13.57 39.26
N SER A 527 18.24 14.43 39.48
CA SER A 527 18.13 15.31 40.65
C SER A 527 17.04 14.91 41.64
N PHE A 528 16.05 14.12 41.19
CA PHE A 528 14.90 13.72 42.00
C PHE A 528 14.78 12.20 42.10
N THR A 529 14.52 11.72 43.32
CA THR A 529 14.38 10.29 43.63
C THR A 529 12.92 9.84 43.68
N SER A 530 11.96 10.70 43.36
CA SER A 530 10.53 10.35 43.40
C SER A 530 9.73 10.94 42.23
N THR A 531 8.83 10.14 41.66
CA THR A 531 7.93 10.55 40.58
C THR A 531 6.67 9.70 40.57
N ASN A 532 5.59 10.24 39.99
CA ASN A 532 4.37 9.48 39.70
C ASN A 532 4.35 9.10 38.22
N LEU A 533 4.03 7.83 37.93
CA LEU A 533 3.83 7.31 36.58
C LEU A 533 2.34 7.02 36.36
N ILE A 534 1.82 7.50 35.24
CA ILE A 534 0.49 7.14 34.74
C ILE A 534 0.68 6.22 33.54
N THR A 535 0.31 4.96 33.67
CA THR A 535 0.32 4.01 32.55
C THR A 535 -0.75 4.40 31.53
N ILE A 536 -0.31 4.64 30.30
CA ILE A 536 -1.15 5.00 29.16
C ILE A 536 -1.52 3.75 28.36
N ASN A 537 -0.57 2.83 28.17
CA ASN A 537 -0.78 1.57 27.47
C ASN A 537 0.21 0.51 27.96
N ASN A 538 -0.08 -0.77 27.72
CA ASN A 538 0.80 -1.89 28.04
C ASN A 538 0.87 -2.92 26.91
N TRP A 539 1.98 -3.65 26.87
CA TRP A 539 2.22 -4.75 25.94
C TRP A 539 2.91 -5.89 26.66
N PHE A 540 2.46 -7.12 26.41
CA PHE A 540 3.13 -8.33 26.86
C PHE A 540 3.92 -8.92 25.70
N LEU A 541 5.24 -9.04 25.87
CA LEU A 541 6.14 -9.56 24.86
C LEU A 541 6.70 -10.90 25.34
N ASN A 542 6.69 -11.91 24.46
CA ASN A 542 7.26 -13.23 24.72
C ASN A 542 8.20 -13.67 23.59
N PRO A 543 9.34 -12.99 23.40
CA PRO A 543 10.30 -13.32 22.35
C PRO A 543 10.96 -14.67 22.59
N THR A 544 11.23 -15.40 21.51
CA THR A 544 11.75 -16.79 21.55
C THR A 544 13.18 -16.92 21.03
N THR A 545 13.82 -15.82 20.63
CA THR A 545 15.17 -15.80 20.04
C THR A 545 16.10 -14.90 20.83
N MET A 546 17.32 -15.35 21.14
CA MET A 546 18.36 -14.50 21.74
C MET A 546 18.91 -13.49 20.73
N GLY A 547 19.56 -12.43 21.21
CA GLY A 547 20.16 -11.38 20.39
C GLY A 547 19.19 -10.25 20.04
N ARG A 548 19.41 -9.62 18.88
CA ARG A 548 18.60 -8.48 18.39
C ARG A 548 17.22 -8.97 17.96
N ASN A 549 16.18 -8.41 18.56
CA ASN A 549 14.79 -8.75 18.32
C ASN A 549 13.99 -7.51 17.92
N PHE A 550 12.94 -7.74 17.14
CA PHE A 550 11.96 -6.73 16.77
C PHE A 550 10.57 -7.22 17.13
N TYR A 551 9.75 -6.33 17.67
CA TYR A 551 8.33 -6.56 17.92
C TYR A 551 7.54 -5.44 17.24
N TRP A 552 6.64 -5.78 16.32
CA TRP A 552 5.78 -4.80 15.64
C TRP A 552 4.42 -4.76 16.30
N LEU A 553 3.92 -3.57 16.53
CA LEU A 553 2.53 -3.40 16.96
C LEU A 553 1.60 -3.76 15.80
N ASP A 554 0.47 -4.38 16.12
CA ASP A 554 -0.58 -4.65 15.14
C ASP A 554 -1.11 -3.35 14.50
N LYS A 555 -1.04 -2.24 15.24
CA LYS A 555 -1.36 -0.90 14.76
C LYS A 555 -0.40 0.15 15.33
N PRO A 556 -0.07 1.20 14.56
CA PRO A 556 0.63 2.36 15.11
C PRO A 556 -0.15 2.97 16.29
N TYR A 557 0.55 3.36 17.35
CA TYR A 557 -0.01 4.00 18.53
C TYR A 557 0.44 5.46 18.61
N ASN A 558 -0.50 6.41 18.67
CA ASN A 558 -0.18 7.82 18.80
C ASN A 558 0.45 8.10 20.17
N VAL A 559 1.69 8.59 20.18
CA VAL A 559 2.46 8.91 21.38
C VAL A 559 2.70 10.41 21.44
N LYS A 560 2.61 10.97 22.66
CA LYS A 560 2.82 12.39 22.90
C LYS A 560 4.25 12.67 23.37
N LYS A 561 4.72 13.89 23.14
CA LYS A 561 5.96 14.39 23.75
C LYS A 561 5.96 14.14 25.26
N GLY A 562 7.10 13.73 25.81
CA GLY A 562 7.33 13.46 27.23
C GLY A 562 6.85 12.08 27.71
N TYR A 563 6.28 11.26 26.83
CA TYR A 563 5.96 9.87 27.20
C TYR A 563 7.24 9.04 27.24
N ILE A 564 7.27 8.00 28.06
CA ILE A 564 8.46 7.17 28.34
C ILE A 564 8.06 5.71 28.54
N LEU A 565 8.90 4.76 28.11
CA LEU A 565 8.64 3.34 28.36
C LEU A 565 9.17 2.89 29.73
N SER A 566 8.43 2.00 30.37
CA SER A 566 8.91 1.17 31.46
C SER A 566 8.84 -0.31 31.09
N LEU A 567 9.72 -1.09 31.69
CA LEU A 567 9.90 -2.51 31.48
C LEU A 567 9.67 -3.23 32.80
N SER A 568 8.85 -4.28 32.83
CA SER A 568 8.70 -5.16 33.98
C SER A 568 8.99 -6.60 33.57
N LEU A 569 9.98 -7.21 34.22
CA LEU A 569 10.38 -8.58 33.92
C LEU A 569 9.42 -9.56 34.62
N THR A 570 8.63 -10.30 33.82
CA THR A 570 7.65 -11.29 34.31
C THR A 570 8.23 -12.68 34.46
N SER A 571 9.33 -12.98 33.78
CA SER A 571 9.99 -14.29 33.75
C SER A 571 11.52 -14.14 33.79
N LEU A 572 12.25 -15.22 33.54
CA LEU A 572 13.72 -15.20 33.37
C LEU A 572 14.21 -14.42 32.15
N GLY A 573 13.32 -13.91 31.30
CA GLY A 573 13.70 -13.10 30.14
C GLY A 573 14.51 -11.87 30.55
N ARG A 574 15.64 -11.63 29.88
CA ARG A 574 16.53 -10.50 30.18
C ARG A 574 16.86 -9.71 28.93
N ILE A 575 16.50 -8.43 28.97
CA ILE A 575 17.02 -7.43 28.05
C ILE A 575 18.41 -7.02 28.55
N SER A 576 19.39 -7.01 27.64
CA SER A 576 20.78 -6.71 27.97
C SER A 576 20.98 -5.24 28.34
N LEU A 577 21.93 -4.99 29.25
CA LEU A 577 22.40 -3.65 29.60
C LEU A 577 23.72 -3.33 28.89
N ASP A 578 23.90 -2.05 28.57
CA ASP A 578 25.14 -1.46 28.06
C ASP A 578 25.68 -0.44 29.09
N ASP A 579 27.01 -0.40 29.26
CA ASP A 579 27.70 0.54 30.16
C ASP A 579 28.60 1.53 29.41
N LYS A 580 28.57 1.55 28.07
CA LYS A 580 29.31 2.52 27.26
C LYS A 580 28.84 3.96 27.52
N THR A 581 29.82 4.85 27.60
CA THR A 581 29.71 6.26 28.03
C THR A 581 28.95 7.19 27.08
N ASP A 582 28.65 6.75 25.86
CA ASP A 582 28.26 7.66 24.78
C ASP A 582 26.79 8.11 24.85
N ASN A 583 26.00 7.59 25.81
CA ASN A 583 24.59 7.99 25.98
C ASN A 583 24.38 8.87 27.20
N HIS A 584 23.40 9.77 27.09
CA HIS A 584 23.15 10.83 28.06
C HIS A 584 22.62 10.32 29.40
N PHE A 585 21.60 9.45 29.39
CA PHE A 585 20.89 9.03 30.59
C PHE A 585 21.07 7.56 30.91
N GLN A 586 21.11 7.25 32.21
CA GLN A 586 21.00 5.89 32.72
C GLN A 586 19.53 5.52 32.89
N ASP A 587 19.25 4.22 32.92
CA ASP A 587 17.94 3.72 33.30
C ASP A 587 17.87 3.50 34.82
N TYR A 588 16.64 3.42 35.33
CA TYR A 588 16.39 3.43 36.77
C TYR A 588 15.48 2.27 37.18
N TYR A 589 15.69 1.76 38.40
CA TYR A 589 14.69 0.99 39.12
C TYR A 589 13.55 1.89 39.55
N PHE A 590 12.33 1.41 39.37
CA PHE A 590 11.09 2.07 39.77
C PHE A 590 10.32 1.19 40.75
N ASN A 591 10.15 1.67 41.99
CA ASN A 591 9.39 0.98 43.03
C ASN A 591 8.36 1.93 43.66
N GLY A 592 7.09 1.80 43.25
CA GLY A 592 6.01 2.65 43.71
C GLY A 592 6.15 4.07 43.18
N ALA A 593 6.70 4.98 43.98
CA ALA A 593 7.04 6.34 43.56
C ALA A 593 8.55 6.61 43.59
N MET A 594 9.35 5.69 44.16
CA MET A 594 10.79 5.88 44.30
C MET A 594 11.53 5.44 43.04
N VAL A 595 12.53 6.23 42.66
CA VAL A 595 13.40 6.00 41.51
C VAL A 595 14.84 5.87 42.01
N THR A 596 15.50 4.76 41.70
CA THR A 596 16.90 4.50 42.09
C THR A 596 17.72 4.09 40.89
N LYS A 597 18.99 4.51 40.82
CA LYS A 597 19.89 4.16 39.72
C LYS A 597 20.11 2.64 39.71
N ILE A 598 20.22 2.05 38.52
CA ILE A 598 20.51 0.60 38.42
C ILE A 598 21.89 0.30 39.02
N ASP A 599 22.87 1.16 38.79
CA ASP A 599 24.20 1.12 39.39
C ASP A 599 24.60 2.55 39.80
N ALA A 600 25.18 2.71 41.00
CA ALA A 600 25.56 4.02 41.51
C ALA A 600 26.80 4.61 40.82
N ASN A 601 27.65 3.74 40.26
CA ASN A 601 28.95 4.07 39.69
C ASN A 601 28.95 3.98 38.15
N LYS A 602 28.07 3.19 37.57
CA LYS A 602 27.95 2.99 36.11
C LYS A 602 26.63 3.54 35.58
N LYS A 603 26.68 4.20 34.42
CA LYS A 603 25.49 4.57 33.66
C LYS A 603 24.99 3.37 32.87
N LEU A 604 24.24 2.49 33.52
CA LEU A 604 23.65 1.32 32.86
C LEU A 604 22.36 1.72 32.13
N LYS A 605 22.21 1.23 30.91
CA LYS A 605 21.04 1.45 30.05
C LYS A 605 20.63 0.16 29.36
N PHE A 606 19.34 -0.07 29.18
CA PHE A 606 18.85 -1.20 28.43
C PHE A 606 19.10 -0.97 26.93
N LEU A 607 19.53 -2.03 26.26
CA LEU A 607 19.61 -2.09 24.81
C LEU A 607 18.19 -2.24 24.25
N PHE A 608 17.47 -1.13 24.26
CA PHE A 608 16.07 -1.01 23.94
C PHE A 608 15.79 0.28 23.16
N LYS A 609 14.91 0.20 22.17
CA LYS A 609 14.45 1.31 21.34
C LYS A 609 12.97 1.18 21.00
N ALA A 610 12.25 2.28 21.19
CA ALA A 610 10.87 2.47 20.77
C ALA A 610 10.84 2.92 19.31
N LEU A 611 10.41 2.05 18.40
CA LEU A 611 10.41 2.31 16.96
C LEU A 611 9.25 3.22 16.60
N THR A 612 9.53 4.29 15.85
CA THR A 612 8.53 5.25 15.40
C THR A 612 8.31 5.19 13.91
N THR A 613 7.17 5.68 13.44
CA THR A 613 6.95 5.82 12.00
C THR A 613 7.86 6.85 11.33
N ASN A 614 8.43 7.77 12.11
CA ASN A 614 9.23 8.87 11.60
C ASN A 614 10.68 8.53 11.85
N SER A 615 11.53 8.76 10.86
CA SER A 615 12.96 8.86 11.09
C SER A 615 13.34 10.32 11.40
N TYR A 616 14.51 10.51 11.96
CA TYR A 616 15.09 11.83 12.25
C TYR A 616 16.61 11.72 12.35
N PHE A 617 17.32 12.82 12.15
CA PHE A 617 18.74 12.91 12.44
C PHE A 617 18.93 13.17 13.94
N TYR A 618 19.73 12.33 14.59
CA TYR A 618 20.12 12.45 15.99
C TYR A 618 21.62 12.70 16.07
N SER A 619 22.03 13.82 16.67
CA SER A 619 23.43 14.06 17.04
C SER A 619 23.56 14.34 18.52
N HIS A 620 24.67 13.87 19.08
CA HIS A 620 25.11 14.20 20.42
C HIS A 620 26.47 14.88 20.33
N GLU A 621 26.50 16.20 20.45
CA GLU A 621 27.70 16.98 20.13
C GLU A 621 28.01 17.99 21.23
N ASN A 622 29.31 18.29 21.37
CA ASN A 622 29.75 19.51 22.06
C ASN A 622 29.30 20.70 21.20
N ILE A 623 28.19 21.33 21.58
CA ILE A 623 27.57 22.34 20.72
C ILE A 623 28.29 23.69 20.77
N PHE A 624 28.84 24.08 21.93
CA PHE A 624 29.66 25.28 22.03
C PHE A 624 30.50 25.30 23.31
N SER A 625 31.58 26.08 23.22
CA SER A 625 32.37 26.55 24.35
C SER A 625 32.31 28.08 24.33
N LYS A 626 31.63 28.68 25.29
CA LYS A 626 31.38 30.14 25.33
C LYS A 626 32.05 30.73 26.56
N THR A 627 32.90 31.73 26.35
CA THR A 627 33.51 32.52 27.42
C THR A 627 32.73 33.80 27.62
N TYR A 628 32.36 34.08 28.87
CA TYR A 628 31.65 35.28 29.27
C TYR A 628 32.60 36.31 29.87
N ASP A 629 32.38 37.58 29.57
CA ASP A 629 33.25 38.67 30.03
C ASP A 629 33.11 38.92 31.53
N PHE A 630 31.95 38.62 32.12
CA PHE A 630 31.65 38.88 33.52
C PHE A 630 30.93 37.71 34.19
N ASP A 631 31.08 37.64 35.51
CA ASP A 631 30.30 36.76 36.35
C ASP A 631 28.82 37.15 36.32
N GLY A 632 27.94 36.17 36.28
CA GLY A 632 26.51 36.43 36.19
C GLY A 632 25.67 35.18 35.96
N THR A 633 24.36 35.38 35.97
CA THR A 633 23.40 34.36 35.51
C THR A 633 23.03 34.67 34.08
N TYR A 634 23.26 33.71 33.18
CA TYR A 634 22.92 33.82 31.77
C TYR A 634 21.81 32.85 31.43
N ASP A 635 20.91 33.31 30.58
CA ASP A 635 19.76 32.58 30.10
C ASP A 635 20.08 32.05 28.70
N ILE A 636 20.73 30.89 28.62
CA ILE A 636 21.04 30.28 27.32
C ILE A 636 19.76 29.70 26.74
N THR A 637 19.46 30.06 25.49
CA THR A 637 18.27 29.57 24.78
C THR A 637 18.69 28.88 23.49
N LEU A 638 18.19 27.67 23.27
CA LEU A 638 18.37 26.91 22.03
C LEU A 638 17.01 26.37 21.62
N LEU A 639 16.48 26.89 20.51
CA LEU A 639 15.05 26.77 20.16
C LEU A 639 14.15 27.23 21.32
N ASP A 640 13.26 26.36 21.78
CA ASP A 640 12.33 26.62 22.89
C ASP A 640 12.91 26.19 24.25
N THR A 641 14.12 25.62 24.27
CA THR A 641 14.75 25.13 25.51
C THR A 641 15.61 26.24 26.10
N LYS A 642 15.26 26.68 27.31
CA LYS A 642 15.96 27.73 28.04
C LYS A 642 16.60 27.16 29.30
N LYS A 643 17.90 27.39 29.51
CA LYS A 643 18.61 26.98 30.73
C LYS A 643 19.35 28.15 31.36
N LYS A 644 19.16 28.30 32.67
CA LYS A 644 19.92 29.23 33.48
C LYS A 644 21.28 28.63 33.79
N VAL A 645 22.33 29.35 33.46
CA VAL A 645 23.69 28.97 33.82
C VAL A 645 24.31 30.06 34.67
N PHE A 646 25.04 29.67 35.69
CA PHE A 646 25.73 30.59 36.57
C PHE A 646 27.22 30.57 36.22
N VAL A 647 27.73 31.70 35.74
CA VAL A 647 29.15 31.88 35.46
C VAL A 647 29.74 32.61 36.64
N THR A 648 30.71 31.99 37.30
CA THR A 648 31.55 32.65 38.29
C THR A 648 33.01 32.43 37.99
N THR A 649 33.82 33.48 38.19
CA THR A 649 35.25 33.36 38.26
C THR A 649 35.58 32.64 39.56
N SER A 650 36.03 31.39 39.45
CA SER A 650 36.73 30.77 40.56
C SER A 650 38.02 31.55 40.81
N CYS A 651 37.99 32.48 41.77
CA CYS A 651 39.21 33.03 42.35
C CYS A 651 39.94 31.87 43.02
N LYS A 652 40.98 31.36 42.36
CA LYS A 652 41.91 30.40 42.96
C LYS A 652 42.85 31.10 43.92
#